data_AF-A0A2S9TRF5-F1
#
_entry.id   AF-A0A2S9TRF5-F1
#
_cell.length_a   1.000
_cell.length_b   1.000
_cell.length_c   1.000
_cell.angle_alpha   90.00
_cell.angle_beta   90.00
_cell.angle_gamma   90.00
#
_symmetry.space_group_name_H-M   'P 1'
#
loop_
_entity.id
_entity.type
_entity.pdbx_description
1 polymer ?
#
loop_
_entity_poly.entity_id
_entity_poly.type
_entity_poly.pdbx_seq_one_letter_code
_entity_poly.pdbx_strand_id
1 'polypeptide(L)'
;MTIENRFLTKFLSSYPLYKRLENNKEEFENKLHQSLFIEINKDILSIPNYIIKNAQSYIKNKNSIRELLNYSLEKLSENIFILNNKPYIKESFFEEWQEIISRVSPLIIISYYLYKNSLESMKEVFTFSVLPSIYNKRLEYLLNEKIVDTHIHLNGTTEADIVWQDVLKTPSNILQEVEDGYQKGVVQEQFEQIDVDFNLSKLNQFFSEARDIKFYFVDKLDLIQEFSLVSEIEFFIKVFEYINKEKKQADIEKLYRYILIYNIFYKFLAQQNRQVGFDEFQKITLNGFREFSEKEYLKRYEQVKSIYKDNIALEGRFAPKVDIKKGIKLIDSILRAKDNIDLTLTCHFIKEEDTRKPENNYSYRDMPLRIKLENIAKQLNFMIKINPEYKKYIKGFDAASNELFARPEAFTGLFSFLRKNGFSNFTFHGGEDFIELISGLRYVYEIVDFLDFKNSNRIGHATALGIEPKLWKERVGKNIYITKGEYFDNLIFTYYVLNKTQKFLKTQTKILNKIREYCLSIYEKDINISTLIEAWKMRKENPRILLNWEYSCEKKENHQKEAMEIFIKYHTNELVLKAYNDYVSVDTDFISNKVLKFIQNFIIDLLNKRNIIIESMISSNKLISFYNSYQEHHILRWLGVGKYKTSPKPTLVLASDDPGIFVTNIRNEYSHLYLMLKNKKLSEDEIFTKLEMLVRNAQIYRF
;
A
#
# COMPACT_ATOMS: atom_id res chain seq x y z
N MET A 1 -3.60 1.55 19.72
CA MET A 1 -2.64 1.50 20.86
C MET A 1 -3.18 2.15 22.13
N THR A 2 -2.96 1.53 23.28
CA THR A 2 -3.09 2.13 24.62
C THR A 2 -2.07 3.26 24.80
N ILE A 3 -2.30 4.19 25.75
CA ILE A 3 -1.33 5.26 26.03
C ILE A 3 0.00 4.66 26.51
N GLU A 4 -0.04 3.63 27.36
CA GLU A 4 1.15 2.94 27.84
C GLU A 4 2.00 2.39 26.69
N ASN A 5 1.42 1.63 25.76
CA ASN A 5 2.18 1.10 24.64
C ASN A 5 2.74 2.20 23.73
N ARG A 6 2.07 3.36 23.60
CA ARG A 6 2.65 4.53 22.93
C ARG A 6 3.93 5.01 23.63
N PHE A 7 3.97 5.00 24.96
CA PHE A 7 5.19 5.32 25.71
C PHE A 7 6.31 4.34 25.38
N LEU A 8 6.03 3.04 25.44
CA LEU A 8 7.02 1.99 25.26
C LEU A 8 7.56 1.97 23.81
N THR A 9 6.66 2.03 22.82
CA THR A 9 7.03 2.10 21.40
C THR A 9 7.84 3.36 21.08
N LYS A 10 7.51 4.52 21.67
CA LYS A 10 8.26 5.76 21.47
C LYS A 10 9.64 5.70 22.11
N PHE A 11 9.75 5.12 23.31
CA PHE A 11 11.04 4.90 23.97
C PHE A 11 11.99 4.07 23.09
N LEU A 12 11.49 3.03 22.43
CA LEU A 12 12.31 2.14 21.59
C LEU A 12 12.67 2.72 20.21
N SER A 13 12.03 3.80 19.74
CA SER A 13 12.12 4.22 18.33
C SER A 13 12.38 5.72 18.09
N SER A 14 12.64 6.51 19.13
CA SER A 14 12.69 7.98 19.02
C SER A 14 14.08 8.53 18.65
N TYR A 15 14.18 9.20 17.50
CA TYR A 15 15.40 9.91 17.10
C TYR A 15 15.79 11.06 18.06
N PRO A 16 14.84 11.88 18.59
CA PRO A 16 15.17 12.83 19.64
C PRO A 16 15.78 12.21 20.91
N LEU A 17 15.39 10.98 21.29
CA LEU A 17 16.03 10.29 22.41
C LEU A 17 17.46 9.85 22.05
N TYR A 18 17.68 9.37 20.82
CA TYR A 18 19.02 9.08 20.31
C TYR A 18 19.93 10.32 20.39
N LYS A 19 19.49 11.49 19.89
CA LYS A 19 20.28 12.74 19.95
C LYS A 19 20.64 13.16 21.37
N ARG A 20 19.70 13.04 22.32
CA ARG A 20 19.96 13.41 23.72
C ARG A 20 20.99 12.48 24.37
N LEU A 21 20.91 11.18 24.06
CA LEU A 21 21.89 10.20 24.52
C LEU A 21 23.28 10.41 23.90
N GLU A 22 23.36 10.98 22.69
CA GLU A 22 24.60 11.41 22.03
C GLU A 22 25.23 12.62 22.73
N ASN A 23 24.43 13.65 23.03
CA ASN A 23 24.93 14.95 23.49
C ASN A 23 25.26 15.03 24.99
N ASN A 24 24.39 14.53 25.88
CA ASN A 24 24.59 14.64 27.33
C ASN A 24 23.91 13.49 28.09
N LYS A 25 24.71 12.48 28.44
CA LYS A 25 24.22 11.23 29.03
C LYS A 25 23.60 11.41 30.41
N GLU A 26 24.29 12.11 31.30
CA GLU A 26 23.84 12.31 32.68
C GLU A 26 22.55 13.14 32.71
N GLU A 27 22.46 14.16 31.86
CA GLU A 27 21.22 14.93 31.71
C GLU A 27 20.09 14.11 31.09
N PHE A 28 20.39 13.24 30.12
CA PHE A 28 19.39 12.38 29.50
C PHE A 28 18.73 11.44 30.50
N GLU A 29 19.51 10.77 31.35
CA GLU A 29 18.96 9.89 32.39
C GLU A 29 18.12 10.69 33.41
N ASN A 30 18.62 11.84 33.86
CA ASN A 30 17.89 12.71 34.79
C ASN A 30 16.57 13.26 34.20
N LYS A 31 16.50 13.44 32.88
CA LYS A 31 15.31 13.96 32.17
C LYS A 31 14.59 12.90 31.34
N LEU A 32 14.81 11.61 31.57
CA LEU A 32 14.31 10.55 30.70
C LEU A 32 12.78 10.58 30.56
N HIS A 33 12.05 10.61 31.69
CA HIS A 33 10.59 10.67 31.68
C HIS A 33 10.05 11.97 31.06
N GLN A 34 10.72 13.10 31.29
CA GLN A 34 10.33 14.38 30.70
C GLN A 34 10.55 14.37 29.18
N SER A 35 11.66 13.78 28.74
CA SER A 35 12.00 13.62 27.31
C SER A 35 10.94 12.80 26.60
N LEU A 36 10.56 11.67 27.18
CA LEU A 36 9.56 10.77 26.63
C LEU A 36 8.16 11.41 26.63
N PHE A 37 7.80 12.16 27.67
CA PHE A 37 6.55 12.94 27.71
C PHE A 37 6.43 13.91 26.53
N ILE A 38 7.47 14.71 26.29
CA ILE A 38 7.49 15.71 25.21
C ILE A 38 7.29 15.01 23.86
N GLU A 39 7.97 13.88 23.67
CA GLU A 39 7.90 13.11 22.43
C GLU A 39 6.52 12.51 22.17
N ILE A 40 5.81 12.08 23.20
CA ILE A 40 4.45 11.55 23.08
C ILE A 40 3.43 12.67 22.95
N ASN A 41 3.67 13.82 23.57
CA ASN A 41 2.75 14.94 23.45
C ASN A 41 2.65 15.44 22.00
N LYS A 42 3.76 15.39 21.24
CA LYS A 42 3.77 15.65 19.79
C LYS A 42 2.89 14.66 19.01
N ASP A 43 2.78 13.44 19.52
CA ASP A 43 2.06 12.34 18.89
C ASP A 43 0.54 12.39 19.17
N ILE A 44 0.11 13.09 20.22
CA ILE A 44 -1.27 12.99 20.72
C ILE A 44 -1.91 14.37 20.86
N LEU A 45 -2.24 14.98 19.71
CA LEU A 45 -2.77 16.34 19.64
C LEU A 45 -4.17 16.54 20.26
N SER A 46 -4.90 15.46 20.54
CA SER A 46 -6.29 15.50 21.02
C SER A 46 -6.50 15.02 22.46
N ILE A 47 -5.44 14.60 23.17
CA ILE A 47 -5.55 14.14 24.56
C ILE A 47 -4.97 15.21 25.50
N PRO A 48 -5.74 15.69 26.49
CA PRO A 48 -5.24 16.65 27.48
C PRO A 48 -3.96 16.17 28.19
N ASN A 49 -3.01 17.08 28.38
CA ASN A 49 -1.69 16.79 28.98
C ASN A 49 -1.78 16.06 30.32
N TYR A 50 -2.76 16.35 31.17
CA TYR A 50 -2.89 15.69 32.48
C TYR A 50 -3.17 14.19 32.35
N ILE A 51 -3.89 13.75 31.30
CA ILE A 51 -4.14 12.32 31.05
C ILE A 51 -2.82 11.63 30.67
N ILE A 52 -2.04 12.27 29.80
CA ILE A 52 -0.71 11.76 29.38
C ILE A 52 0.23 11.71 30.59
N LYS A 53 0.27 12.76 31.42
CA LYS A 53 1.06 12.81 32.66
C LYS A 53 0.64 11.73 33.65
N ASN A 54 -0.66 11.50 33.84
CA ASN A 54 -1.16 10.44 34.71
C ASN A 54 -0.73 9.06 34.19
N ALA A 55 -0.74 8.84 32.87
CA ALA A 55 -0.23 7.60 32.27
C ALA A 55 1.29 7.41 32.46
N GLN A 56 2.07 8.48 32.71
CA GLN A 56 3.49 8.31 33.08
C GLN A 56 3.69 7.55 34.40
N SER A 57 2.64 7.39 35.21
CA SER A 57 2.68 6.55 36.41
C SER A 57 3.17 5.12 36.12
N TYR A 58 2.87 4.57 34.94
CA TYR A 58 3.33 3.23 34.52
C TYR A 58 4.86 3.11 34.50
N ILE A 59 5.56 4.20 34.17
CA ILE A 59 7.01 4.24 34.05
C ILE A 59 7.69 4.99 35.20
N LYS A 60 6.93 5.59 36.13
CA LYS A 60 7.46 6.50 37.17
C LYS A 60 8.54 5.88 38.08
N ASN A 61 8.50 4.56 38.26
CA ASN A 61 9.46 3.84 39.10
C ASN A 61 10.61 3.19 38.28
N LYS A 62 10.75 3.55 37.00
CA LYS A 62 11.74 2.99 36.07
C LYS A 62 12.75 4.08 35.72
N ASN A 63 13.72 4.28 36.60
CA ASN A 63 14.60 5.45 36.59
C ASN A 63 15.87 5.26 35.76
N SER A 64 16.11 4.06 35.22
CA SER A 64 17.26 3.77 34.37
C SER A 64 16.85 3.26 32.99
N ILE A 65 17.73 3.45 32.00
CA ILE A 65 17.56 2.90 30.65
C ILE A 65 17.30 1.40 30.70
N ARG A 66 18.06 0.65 31.52
CA ARG A 66 17.92 -0.80 31.67
C ARG A 66 16.53 -1.21 32.18
N GLU A 67 16.01 -0.51 33.18
CA GLU A 67 14.71 -0.82 33.76
C GLU A 67 13.57 -0.53 32.79
N LEU A 68 13.65 0.61 32.09
CA LEU A 68 12.64 1.00 31.11
C LEU A 68 12.72 0.14 29.84
N LEU A 69 13.91 -0.25 29.41
CA LEU A 69 14.12 -1.18 28.28
C LEU A 69 13.52 -2.55 28.57
N ASN A 70 13.88 -3.16 29.71
CA ASN A 70 13.29 -4.45 30.11
C ASN A 70 11.78 -4.35 30.25
N TYR A 71 11.28 -3.29 30.91
CA TYR A 71 9.83 -3.08 31.05
C TYR A 71 9.13 -2.96 29.70
N SER A 72 9.70 -2.19 28.78
CA SER A 72 9.14 -1.98 27.45
C SER A 72 9.04 -3.29 26.68
N LEU A 73 10.15 -4.05 26.60
CA LEU A 73 10.17 -5.30 25.86
C LEU A 73 9.33 -6.40 26.52
N GLU A 74 9.31 -6.47 27.86
CA GLU A 74 8.44 -7.38 28.61
C GLU A 74 6.97 -7.09 28.30
N LYS A 75 6.53 -5.85 28.47
CA LYS A 75 5.14 -5.46 28.22
C LYS A 75 4.70 -5.68 26.78
N LEU A 76 5.55 -5.34 25.81
CA LEU A 76 5.22 -5.53 24.38
C LEU A 76 5.20 -7.02 23.98
N SER A 77 5.91 -7.90 24.70
CA SER A 77 5.95 -9.34 24.43
C SER A 77 4.93 -10.19 25.21
N GLU A 78 4.25 -9.65 26.23
CA GLU A 78 3.25 -10.36 27.07
C GLU A 78 2.06 -10.99 26.29
N ASN A 79 1.84 -10.53 25.06
CA ASN A 79 0.77 -11.03 24.19
C ASN A 79 1.24 -12.05 23.15
N ILE A 80 2.52 -12.42 23.18
CA ILE A 80 3.09 -13.52 22.40
C ILE A 80 2.91 -14.82 23.19
N PHE A 81 2.54 -15.90 22.52
CA PHE A 81 2.53 -17.25 23.09
C PHE A 81 2.97 -18.28 22.06
N ILE A 82 3.49 -19.42 22.53
CA ILE A 82 3.86 -20.55 21.67
C ILE A 82 2.81 -21.64 21.76
N LEU A 83 2.43 -22.20 20.61
CA LEU A 83 1.63 -23.42 20.51
C LEU A 83 2.24 -24.33 19.44
N ASN A 84 2.50 -25.59 19.76
CA ASN A 84 3.10 -26.57 18.83
C ASN A 84 4.36 -26.04 18.12
N ASN A 85 5.28 -25.43 18.88
CA ASN A 85 6.53 -24.87 18.35
C ASN A 85 6.33 -23.75 17.31
N LYS A 86 5.19 -23.04 17.38
CA LYS A 86 4.86 -21.89 16.53
C LYS A 86 4.46 -20.69 17.40
N PRO A 87 4.97 -19.47 17.11
CA PRO A 87 4.60 -18.27 17.85
C PRO A 87 3.27 -17.71 17.34
N TYR A 88 2.48 -17.12 18.23
CA TYR A 88 1.21 -16.47 17.90
C TYR A 88 1.01 -15.23 18.78
N ILE A 89 0.19 -14.30 18.28
CA ILE A 89 -0.27 -13.11 19.01
C ILE A 89 -1.70 -13.34 19.51
N LYS A 90 -1.98 -12.93 20.74
CA LYS A 90 -3.35 -12.93 21.29
C LYS A 90 -4.28 -12.11 20.38
N GLU A 91 -5.43 -12.68 20.03
CA GLU A 91 -6.41 -12.06 19.13
C GLU A 91 -6.77 -10.61 19.52
N SER A 92 -6.99 -10.36 20.81
CA SER A 92 -7.35 -9.03 21.34
C SER A 92 -6.25 -7.97 21.18
N PHE A 93 -5.02 -8.38 20.91
CA PHE A 93 -3.85 -7.51 20.80
C PHE A 93 -3.36 -7.35 19.36
N PHE A 94 -3.88 -8.11 18.39
CA PHE A 94 -3.28 -8.18 17.05
C PHE A 94 -3.33 -6.86 16.26
N GLU A 95 -4.42 -6.08 16.36
CA GLU A 95 -4.49 -4.76 15.73
C GLU A 95 -3.46 -3.79 16.35
N GLU A 96 -3.28 -3.85 17.67
CA GLU A 96 -2.30 -3.04 18.38
C GLU A 96 -0.87 -3.49 18.07
N TRP A 97 -0.64 -4.80 17.97
CA TRP A 97 0.61 -5.41 17.52
C TRP A 97 1.03 -4.87 16.15
N GLN A 98 0.14 -4.87 15.15
CA GLN A 98 0.45 -4.28 13.83
C GLN A 98 0.87 -2.82 13.92
N GLU A 99 0.26 -2.03 14.81
CA GLU A 99 0.62 -0.63 14.99
C GLU A 99 1.98 -0.44 15.68
N ILE A 100 2.35 -1.37 16.57
CA ILE A 100 3.65 -1.38 17.24
C ILE A 100 4.75 -1.77 16.25
N ILE A 101 4.55 -2.85 15.50
CA ILE A 101 5.58 -3.40 14.63
C ILE A 101 5.83 -2.56 13.37
N SER A 102 4.96 -1.59 13.07
CA SER A 102 5.25 -0.57 12.06
C SER A 102 6.31 0.45 12.51
N ARG A 103 6.78 0.39 13.77
CA ARG A 103 7.72 1.35 14.39
C ARG A 103 8.87 0.70 15.15
N VAL A 104 8.66 -0.52 15.62
CA VAL A 104 9.63 -1.29 16.40
C VAL A 104 9.76 -2.66 15.74
N SER A 105 10.99 -3.06 15.47
CA SER A 105 11.28 -4.37 14.88
C SER A 105 10.61 -5.49 15.70
N PRO A 106 9.76 -6.34 15.07
CA PRO A 106 9.17 -7.49 15.73
C PRO A 106 10.26 -8.48 16.18
N LEU A 107 11.39 -8.56 15.47
CA LEU A 107 12.54 -9.38 15.85
C LEU A 107 13.02 -9.04 17.27
N ILE A 108 13.19 -7.75 17.61
CA ILE A 108 13.67 -7.35 18.94
C ILE A 108 12.70 -7.81 20.04
N ILE A 109 11.39 -7.65 19.82
CA ILE A 109 10.35 -8.02 20.78
C ILE A 109 10.29 -9.54 20.95
N ILE A 110 10.37 -10.28 19.84
CA ILE A 110 10.39 -11.74 19.83
C ILE A 110 11.65 -12.29 20.51
N SER A 111 12.83 -11.73 20.24
CA SER A 111 14.07 -12.13 20.91
C SER A 111 13.96 -11.96 22.43
N TYR A 112 13.37 -10.85 22.90
CA TYR A 112 13.15 -10.67 24.33
C TYR A 112 12.18 -11.71 24.92
N TYR A 113 11.11 -12.04 24.19
CA TYR A 113 10.18 -13.11 24.57
C TYR A 113 10.89 -14.46 24.71
N LEU A 114 11.70 -14.85 23.72
CA LEU A 114 12.43 -16.11 23.72
C LEU A 114 13.44 -16.16 24.87
N TYR A 115 14.20 -15.09 25.08
CA TYR A 115 15.11 -14.93 26.22
C TYR A 115 14.38 -15.14 27.55
N LYS A 116 13.28 -14.40 27.79
CA LYS A 116 12.55 -14.41 29.05
C LYS A 116 11.98 -15.80 29.39
N ASN A 117 11.60 -16.56 28.36
CA ASN A 117 10.99 -17.89 28.50
C ASN A 117 11.98 -19.04 28.29
N SER A 118 13.27 -18.76 28.12
CA SER A 118 14.31 -19.77 27.85
C SER A 118 14.01 -20.66 26.63
N LEU A 119 13.51 -20.05 25.55
CA LEU A 119 13.08 -20.71 24.32
C LEU A 119 14.07 -20.48 23.16
N GLU A 120 15.37 -20.42 23.44
CA GLU A 120 16.43 -20.17 22.45
C GLU A 120 16.38 -21.14 21.24
N SER A 121 15.99 -22.40 21.46
CA SER A 121 15.88 -23.42 20.41
C SER A 121 14.83 -23.10 19.33
N MET A 122 13.95 -22.13 19.58
CA MET A 122 12.90 -21.71 18.63
C MET A 122 13.40 -20.76 17.55
N LYS A 123 14.65 -20.25 17.62
CA LYS A 123 15.15 -19.24 16.68
C LYS A 123 15.05 -19.67 15.21
N GLU A 124 15.19 -20.97 14.93
CA GLU A 124 15.06 -21.56 13.59
C GLU A 124 13.66 -21.46 12.98
N VAL A 125 12.64 -21.11 13.76
CA VAL A 125 11.29 -20.84 13.23
C VAL A 125 11.27 -19.54 12.41
N PHE A 126 12.21 -18.62 12.70
CA PHE A 126 12.25 -17.27 12.15
C PHE A 126 13.24 -17.11 10.98
N THR A 127 13.63 -18.21 10.32
CA THR A 127 14.62 -18.19 9.23
C THR A 127 14.31 -17.19 8.12
N PHE A 128 13.02 -17.04 7.76
CA PHE A 128 12.59 -16.25 6.59
C PHE A 128 11.64 -15.10 6.91
N SER A 129 11.08 -15.04 8.12
CA SER A 129 10.12 -14.02 8.53
C SER A 129 10.12 -13.88 10.06
N VAL A 130 9.71 -12.70 10.54
CA VAL A 130 9.50 -12.41 11.96
C VAL A 130 8.07 -11.95 12.26
N LEU A 131 7.12 -12.26 11.37
CA LEU A 131 5.72 -11.82 11.47
C LEU A 131 4.78 -12.94 11.98
N PRO A 132 4.53 -13.02 13.30
CA PRO A 132 3.53 -13.93 13.84
C PRO A 132 2.10 -13.47 13.50
N SER A 133 1.20 -14.45 13.45
CA SER A 133 -0.24 -14.27 13.27
C SER A 133 -1.01 -14.61 14.55
N ILE A 134 -2.34 -14.55 14.48
CA ILE A 134 -3.22 -15.06 15.55
C ILE A 134 -3.38 -16.57 15.44
N TYR A 135 -3.78 -17.22 16.54
CA TYR A 135 -4.19 -18.62 16.51
C TYR A 135 -5.72 -18.75 16.58
N ASN A 136 -6.30 -19.41 15.58
CA ASN A 136 -7.63 -20.01 15.64
C ASN A 136 -7.58 -21.36 14.91
N LYS A 137 -8.08 -22.43 15.53
CA LYS A 137 -7.95 -23.79 14.99
C LYS A 137 -8.57 -23.96 13.60
N ARG A 138 -9.73 -23.36 13.33
CA ARG A 138 -10.38 -23.41 12.01
C ARG A 138 -9.64 -22.54 10.99
N LEU A 139 -9.11 -21.40 11.42
CA LEU A 139 -8.29 -20.54 10.56
C LEU A 139 -6.99 -21.23 10.17
N GLU A 140 -6.31 -21.89 11.11
CA GLU A 140 -5.14 -22.71 10.83
C GLU A 140 -5.45 -23.81 9.82
N TYR A 141 -6.60 -24.49 9.97
CA TYR A 141 -7.02 -25.51 9.00
C TYR A 141 -7.22 -24.91 7.60
N LEU A 142 -7.94 -23.80 7.49
CA LEU A 142 -8.18 -23.11 6.22
C LEU A 142 -6.88 -22.63 5.57
N LEU A 143 -5.95 -22.09 6.35
CA LEU A 143 -4.71 -21.50 5.84
C LEU A 143 -3.60 -22.54 5.57
N ASN A 144 -3.75 -23.77 6.07
CA ASN A 144 -2.89 -24.89 5.67
C ASN A 144 -3.29 -25.47 4.31
N GLU A 145 -4.48 -25.19 3.80
CA GLU A 145 -4.83 -25.47 2.41
C GLU A 145 -4.02 -24.57 1.47
N LYS A 146 -4.08 -24.84 0.16
CA LYS A 146 -3.42 -23.99 -0.82
C LYS A 146 -4.13 -22.63 -0.88
N ILE A 147 -3.49 -21.57 -0.42
CA ILE A 147 -3.99 -20.19 -0.52
C ILE A 147 -3.40 -19.55 -1.79
N VAL A 148 -4.15 -18.63 -2.41
CA VAL A 148 -3.64 -17.81 -3.51
C VAL A 148 -3.54 -16.36 -3.05
N ASP A 149 -2.37 -15.76 -3.23
CA ASP A 149 -2.20 -14.32 -3.18
C ASP A 149 -2.31 -13.75 -4.59
N THR A 150 -3.49 -13.21 -4.92
CA THR A 150 -3.84 -12.76 -6.28
C THR A 150 -3.23 -11.40 -6.64
N HIS A 151 -2.62 -10.72 -5.68
CA HIS A 151 -2.03 -9.41 -5.88
C HIS A 151 -0.88 -9.21 -4.89
N ILE A 152 0.32 -9.48 -5.39
CA ILE A 152 1.56 -9.20 -4.66
C ILE A 152 2.56 -8.52 -5.59
N HIS A 153 3.09 -7.40 -5.14
CA HIS A 153 4.19 -6.72 -5.82
C HIS A 153 5.48 -7.47 -5.53
N LEU A 154 6.24 -7.90 -6.55
CA LEU A 154 7.47 -8.64 -6.29
C LEU A 154 8.58 -7.74 -5.71
N ASN A 155 8.46 -6.44 -5.91
CA ASN A 155 9.23 -5.45 -5.16
C ASN A 155 8.39 -4.99 -3.97
N GLY A 156 9.01 -4.59 -2.86
CA GLY A 156 8.28 -4.20 -1.65
C GLY A 156 7.86 -5.37 -0.75
N THR A 157 8.31 -6.59 -1.05
CA THR A 157 7.99 -7.79 -0.25
C THR A 157 8.90 -7.97 0.95
N THR A 158 10.17 -7.59 0.83
CA THR A 158 11.19 -7.98 1.82
C THR A 158 10.88 -7.36 3.19
N GLU A 159 10.90 -8.10 4.29
CA GLU A 159 10.73 -7.50 5.63
C GLU A 159 11.90 -6.56 5.97
N ALA A 160 11.62 -5.48 6.72
CA ALA A 160 12.65 -4.51 7.10
C ALA A 160 13.78 -5.14 7.94
N ASP A 161 13.47 -6.17 8.72
CA ASP A 161 14.45 -6.93 9.51
C ASP A 161 15.47 -7.67 8.64
N ILE A 162 15.07 -8.13 7.43
CA ILE A 162 16.00 -8.73 6.47
C ILE A 162 16.91 -7.65 5.85
N VAL A 163 16.33 -6.51 5.45
CA VAL A 163 17.12 -5.40 4.89
C VAL A 163 18.15 -4.92 5.91
N TRP A 164 17.81 -4.90 7.20
CA TRP A 164 18.74 -4.55 8.26
C TRP A 164 19.96 -5.48 8.32
N GLN A 165 19.78 -6.80 8.07
CA GLN A 165 20.92 -7.72 7.99
C GLN A 165 21.85 -7.38 6.83
N ASP A 166 21.31 -6.98 5.68
CA ASP A 166 22.11 -6.53 4.55
C ASP A 166 22.79 -5.18 4.81
N VAL A 167 22.16 -4.26 5.57
CA VAL A 167 22.80 -3.03 6.07
C VAL A 167 24.01 -3.35 6.94
N LEU A 168 23.87 -4.27 7.90
CA LEU A 168 24.97 -4.66 8.78
C LEU A 168 26.08 -5.39 8.02
N LYS A 169 25.75 -6.16 6.98
CA LYS A 169 26.70 -6.91 6.16
C LYS A 169 27.46 -6.01 5.17
N THR A 170 26.73 -5.17 4.41
CA THR A 170 27.27 -4.35 3.32
C THR A 170 26.62 -2.95 3.24
N PRO A 171 26.94 -2.04 4.17
CA PRO A 171 26.29 -0.73 4.26
C PRO A 171 26.59 0.14 3.04
N SER A 172 27.76 0.00 2.42
CA SER A 172 28.14 0.78 1.24
C SER A 172 27.25 0.48 0.03
N ASN A 173 26.85 -0.78 -0.17
CA ASN A 173 25.92 -1.13 -1.24
C ASN A 173 24.52 -0.59 -0.98
N ILE A 174 24.04 -0.61 0.27
CA ILE A 174 22.74 -0.03 0.61
C ILE A 174 22.75 1.49 0.41
N LEU A 175 23.79 2.17 0.91
CA LEU A 175 23.92 3.62 0.78
C LEU A 175 23.93 4.07 -0.68
N GLN A 176 24.59 3.32 -1.57
CA GLN A 176 24.60 3.64 -2.99
C GLN A 176 23.18 3.59 -3.61
N GLU A 177 22.37 2.58 -3.27
CA GLU A 177 20.99 2.51 -3.77
C GLU A 177 20.10 3.62 -3.18
N VAL A 178 20.36 4.01 -1.93
CA VAL A 178 19.64 5.09 -1.24
C VAL A 178 20.03 6.47 -1.78
N GLU A 179 21.29 6.67 -2.16
CA GLU A 179 21.80 7.90 -2.78
C GLU A 179 21.03 8.24 -4.07
N ASP A 180 20.74 7.23 -4.90
CA ASP A 180 19.94 7.37 -6.12
C ASP A 180 18.48 7.75 -5.80
N GLY A 181 17.90 7.15 -4.75
CA GLY A 181 16.57 7.48 -4.25
C GLY A 181 16.48 8.90 -3.70
N TYR A 182 17.49 9.33 -2.93
CA TYR A 182 17.56 10.62 -2.25
C TYR A 182 17.62 11.82 -3.20
N GLN A 183 17.92 11.62 -4.48
CA GLN A 183 17.83 12.68 -5.50
C GLN A 183 16.39 13.13 -5.76
N LYS A 184 15.39 12.36 -5.33
CA LYS A 184 13.97 12.67 -5.50
C LYS A 184 13.48 13.50 -4.29
N GLY A 185 12.83 14.63 -4.54
CA GLY A 185 12.32 15.53 -3.49
C GLY A 185 11.43 14.82 -2.46
N VAL A 186 10.54 13.93 -2.89
CA VAL A 186 9.68 13.15 -1.99
C VAL A 186 10.47 12.27 -1.00
N VAL A 187 11.64 11.76 -1.39
CA VAL A 187 12.50 10.98 -0.49
C VAL A 187 13.22 11.89 0.50
N GLN A 188 13.63 13.09 0.09
CA GLN A 188 14.19 14.10 0.99
C GLN A 188 13.17 14.50 2.06
N GLU A 189 11.90 14.69 1.68
CA GLU A 189 10.81 14.92 2.63
C GLU A 189 10.68 13.76 3.64
N GLN A 190 10.86 12.51 3.22
CA GLN A 190 10.82 11.35 4.12
C GLN A 190 11.93 11.42 5.19
N PHE A 191 13.12 11.87 4.80
CA PHE A 191 14.24 12.06 5.73
C PHE A 191 13.95 13.21 6.71
N GLU A 192 13.44 14.33 6.21
CA GLU A 192 13.06 15.49 7.03
C GLU A 192 11.92 15.19 8.02
N GLN A 193 11.06 14.22 7.73
CA GLN A 193 10.06 13.70 8.67
C GLN A 193 10.67 13.03 9.91
N ILE A 194 11.88 12.49 9.81
CA ILE A 194 12.63 11.99 10.98
C ILE A 194 13.18 13.17 11.78
N ASP A 195 13.89 14.07 11.09
CA ASP A 195 14.40 15.33 11.61
C ASP A 195 14.92 16.18 10.44
N VAL A 196 14.77 17.51 10.51
CA VAL A 196 15.21 18.43 9.44
C VAL A 196 16.70 18.28 9.10
N ASP A 197 17.54 17.93 10.07
CA ASP A 197 18.97 17.75 9.87
C ASP A 197 19.37 16.29 9.56
N PHE A 198 18.40 15.37 9.42
CA PHE A 198 18.68 13.96 9.11
C PHE A 198 18.91 13.78 7.61
N ASN A 199 20.15 13.48 7.21
CA ASN A 199 20.56 13.33 5.82
C ASN A 199 21.40 12.06 5.61
N LEU A 200 21.88 11.83 4.38
CA LEU A 200 22.70 10.67 4.02
C LEU A 200 23.98 10.52 4.86
N SER A 201 24.60 11.62 5.28
CA SER A 201 25.78 11.58 6.15
C SER A 201 25.42 11.02 7.54
N LYS A 202 24.30 11.47 8.11
CA LYS A 202 23.81 10.94 9.40
C LYS A 202 23.37 9.49 9.29
N LEU A 203 22.77 9.09 8.16
CA LEU A 203 22.45 7.70 7.87
C LEU A 203 23.70 6.81 7.79
N ASN A 204 24.76 7.27 7.12
CA ASN A 204 26.03 6.54 7.08
C ASN A 204 26.67 6.43 8.48
N GLN A 205 26.60 7.49 9.30
CA GLN A 205 27.01 7.44 10.70
C GLN A 205 26.21 6.37 11.48
N PHE A 206 24.89 6.29 11.25
CA PHE A 206 24.02 5.31 11.88
C PHE A 206 24.44 3.87 11.54
N PHE A 207 24.72 3.61 10.27
CA PHE A 207 25.15 2.27 9.83
C PHE A 207 26.50 1.88 10.42
N SER A 208 27.44 2.83 10.49
CA SER A 208 28.75 2.60 11.08
C SER A 208 28.64 2.33 12.59
N GLU A 209 27.92 3.18 13.32
CA GLU A 209 27.71 3.02 14.77
C GLU A 209 26.99 1.71 15.10
N ALA A 210 25.97 1.33 14.34
CA ALA A 210 25.27 0.06 14.54
C ALA A 210 26.19 -1.15 14.34
N ARG A 211 27.05 -1.13 13.31
CA ARG A 211 28.03 -2.19 13.05
C ARG A 211 29.08 -2.28 14.15
N ASP A 212 29.62 -1.15 14.59
CA ASP A 212 30.61 -1.11 15.67
C ASP A 212 30.04 -1.68 16.97
N ILE A 213 28.80 -1.32 17.32
CA ILE A 213 28.12 -1.88 18.50
C ILE A 213 27.86 -3.38 18.32
N LYS A 214 27.41 -3.82 17.14
CA LYS A 214 27.18 -5.24 16.85
C LYS A 214 28.48 -6.04 17.04
N PHE A 215 29.58 -5.62 16.43
CA PHE A 215 30.87 -6.32 16.53
C PHE A 215 31.45 -6.29 17.94
N TYR A 216 31.31 -5.17 18.65
CA TYR A 216 31.70 -5.09 20.07
C TYR A 216 31.08 -6.21 20.90
N PHE A 217 29.77 -6.47 20.73
CA PHE A 217 29.07 -7.51 21.48
C PHE A 217 29.35 -8.92 20.94
N VAL A 218 29.51 -9.07 19.62
CA VAL A 218 29.90 -10.34 19.00
C VAL A 218 31.25 -10.81 19.56
N ASP A 219 32.27 -9.95 19.56
CA ASP A 219 33.59 -10.26 20.10
C ASP A 219 33.54 -10.53 21.61
N LYS A 220 32.78 -9.69 22.34
CA LYS A 220 32.69 -9.79 23.80
C LYS A 220 32.00 -11.06 24.28
N LEU A 221 31.05 -11.58 23.52
CA LEU A 221 30.24 -12.74 23.86
C LEU A 221 30.63 -14.00 23.08
N ASP A 222 31.72 -13.94 22.29
CA ASP A 222 32.22 -15.04 21.45
C ASP A 222 31.13 -15.60 20.52
N LEU A 223 30.40 -14.71 19.85
CA LEU A 223 29.33 -15.08 18.92
C LEU A 223 29.86 -15.26 17.50
N ILE A 224 29.15 -16.05 16.70
CA ILE A 224 29.45 -16.19 15.27
C ILE A 224 29.05 -14.91 14.54
N GLN A 225 29.96 -14.37 13.73
CA GLN A 225 29.70 -13.22 12.87
C GLN A 225 28.91 -13.65 11.62
N GLU A 226 27.60 -13.85 11.81
CA GLU A 226 26.65 -14.16 10.74
C GLU A 226 25.55 -13.08 10.66
N PHE A 227 25.04 -12.82 9.45
CA PHE A 227 23.97 -11.85 9.19
C PHE A 227 22.74 -12.57 8.64
N SER A 228 21.87 -13.01 9.55
CA SER A 228 20.59 -13.65 9.27
C SER A 228 19.59 -13.27 10.36
N LEU A 229 18.29 -13.49 10.13
CA LEU A 229 17.28 -13.26 11.16
C LEU A 229 17.57 -14.13 12.40
N VAL A 230 18.01 -15.38 12.19
CA VAL A 230 18.35 -16.33 13.24
C VAL A 230 19.55 -15.85 14.07
N SER A 231 20.64 -15.43 13.42
CA SER A 231 21.82 -14.92 14.13
C SER A 231 21.55 -13.60 14.85
N GLU A 232 20.66 -12.75 14.32
CA GLU A 232 20.22 -11.53 14.99
C GLU A 232 19.36 -11.83 16.23
N ILE A 233 18.49 -12.84 16.17
CA ILE A 233 17.71 -13.30 17.33
C ILE A 233 18.64 -13.81 18.43
N GLU A 234 19.58 -14.69 18.09
CA GLU A 234 20.59 -15.22 19.02
C GLU A 234 21.42 -14.10 19.64
N PHE A 235 21.87 -13.14 18.81
CA PHE A 235 22.58 -11.96 19.28
C PHE A 235 21.80 -11.21 20.37
N PHE A 236 20.53 -10.88 20.10
CA PHE A 236 19.72 -10.17 21.09
C PHE A 236 19.53 -10.99 22.37
N ILE A 237 19.27 -12.29 22.26
CA ILE A 237 19.08 -13.16 23.43
C ILE A 237 20.35 -13.17 24.30
N LYS A 238 21.52 -13.38 23.69
CA LYS A 238 22.81 -13.41 24.39
C LYS A 238 23.16 -12.06 25.02
N VAL A 239 22.87 -10.96 24.34
CA VAL A 239 23.10 -9.61 24.88
C VAL A 239 22.13 -9.29 26.03
N PHE A 240 20.87 -9.71 25.97
CA PHE A 240 19.92 -9.57 27.07
C PHE A 240 20.33 -10.40 28.30
N GLU A 241 20.77 -11.64 28.10
CA GLU A 241 21.37 -12.48 29.16
C GLU A 241 22.53 -11.77 29.85
N TYR A 242 23.48 -11.26 29.05
CA TYR A 242 24.66 -10.55 29.52
C TYR A 242 24.32 -9.29 30.32
N ILE A 243 23.50 -8.40 29.75
CA ILE A 243 23.19 -7.10 30.36
C ILE A 243 22.40 -7.26 31.66
N ASN A 244 21.49 -8.23 31.73
CA ASN A 244 20.70 -8.45 32.94
C ASN A 244 21.50 -9.12 34.06
N LYS A 245 22.59 -9.82 33.72
CA LYS A 245 23.54 -10.39 34.69
C LYS A 245 24.58 -9.38 35.17
N GLU A 246 25.35 -8.79 34.25
CA GLU A 246 26.52 -7.96 34.56
C GLU A 246 26.18 -6.49 34.86
N LYS A 247 25.04 -6.00 34.34
CA LYS A 247 24.50 -4.66 34.60
C LYS A 247 25.48 -3.51 34.34
N LYS A 248 26.41 -3.67 33.40
CA LYS A 248 27.37 -2.63 33.02
C LYS A 248 26.67 -1.51 32.24
N GLN A 249 26.60 -0.33 32.84
CA GLN A 249 25.90 0.84 32.29
C GLN A 249 26.34 1.19 30.86
N ALA A 250 27.65 1.21 30.60
CA ALA A 250 28.19 1.51 29.28
C ALA A 250 27.79 0.51 28.19
N ASP A 251 27.41 -0.73 28.54
CA ASP A 251 26.95 -1.73 27.57
C ASP A 251 25.43 -1.66 27.37
N ILE A 252 24.69 -1.36 28.45
CA ILE A 252 23.25 -1.03 28.38
C ILE A 252 23.01 0.13 27.41
N GLU A 253 23.83 1.18 27.51
CA GLU A 253 23.76 2.34 26.61
C GLU A 253 24.04 1.96 25.15
N LYS A 254 25.06 1.12 24.89
CA LYS A 254 25.36 0.64 23.53
C LYS A 254 24.19 -0.15 22.96
N LEU A 255 23.64 -1.11 23.71
CA LEU A 255 22.47 -1.87 23.26
C LEU A 255 21.29 -0.93 22.98
N TYR A 256 21.00 0.02 23.87
CA TYR A 256 19.86 0.92 23.69
C TYR A 256 20.05 1.83 22.45
N ARG A 257 21.26 2.31 22.19
CA ARG A 257 21.59 3.03 20.94
C ARG A 257 21.38 2.16 19.72
N TYR A 258 21.84 0.91 19.73
CA TYR A 258 21.63 -0.04 18.65
C TYR A 258 20.14 -0.25 18.34
N ILE A 259 19.33 -0.45 19.38
CA ILE A 259 17.86 -0.59 19.25
C ILE A 259 17.23 0.68 18.67
N LEU A 260 17.65 1.87 19.13
CA LEU A 260 17.15 3.13 18.59
C LEU A 260 17.50 3.28 17.11
N ILE A 261 18.76 3.06 16.72
CA ILE A 261 19.20 3.14 15.32
C ILE A 261 18.40 2.17 14.45
N TYR A 262 18.28 0.91 14.89
CA TYR A 262 17.53 -0.11 14.16
C TYR A 262 16.07 0.31 13.96
N ASN A 263 15.38 0.77 15.01
CA ASN A 263 13.98 1.17 14.91
C ASN A 263 13.75 2.52 14.20
N ILE A 264 14.75 3.40 14.14
CA ILE A 264 14.70 4.61 13.32
C ILE A 264 14.85 4.23 11.84
N PHE A 265 15.80 3.36 11.52
CA PHE A 265 15.95 2.78 10.19
C PHE A 265 14.67 2.08 9.71
N TYR A 266 14.03 1.30 10.60
CA TYR A 266 12.79 0.58 10.32
C TYR A 266 11.68 1.47 9.74
N LYS A 267 11.60 2.73 10.18
CA LYS A 267 10.58 3.70 9.74
C LYS A 267 10.73 4.16 8.29
N PHE A 268 11.89 3.96 7.69
CA PHE A 268 12.06 4.21 6.25
C PHE A 268 11.43 3.11 5.39
N LEU A 269 11.18 1.94 5.97
CA LEU A 269 10.81 0.73 5.23
C LEU A 269 9.37 0.24 5.49
N ALA A 270 8.79 0.60 6.62
CA ALA A 270 7.44 0.22 7.03
C ALA A 270 6.51 1.44 7.14
N GLN A 271 5.36 1.41 6.47
CA GLN A 271 4.41 2.53 6.52
C GLN A 271 3.68 2.59 7.86
N GLN A 272 3.63 3.78 8.46
CA GLN A 272 3.05 3.97 9.80
C GLN A 272 1.64 4.56 9.72
N ASN A 273 0.78 4.31 10.70
CA ASN A 273 -0.62 4.81 10.73
C ASN A 273 -0.82 6.34 10.55
N ARG A 274 0.22 7.17 10.69
CA ARG A 274 0.12 8.62 10.48
C ARG A 274 0.57 9.07 9.09
N GLN A 275 1.23 8.18 8.36
CA GLN A 275 1.65 8.35 6.98
C GLN A 275 0.49 7.89 6.11
N VAL A 276 -0.48 8.78 5.87
CA VAL A 276 -1.73 8.48 5.17
C VAL A 276 -1.64 9.00 3.73
N GLY A 277 -2.16 8.22 2.79
CA GLY A 277 -2.18 8.56 1.37
C GLY A 277 -1.11 7.85 0.54
N PHE A 278 -1.30 7.88 -0.77
CA PHE A 278 -0.39 7.24 -1.72
C PHE A 278 0.98 7.94 -1.77
N ASP A 279 1.03 9.26 -1.56
CA ASP A 279 2.29 10.02 -1.54
C ASP A 279 3.26 9.50 -0.48
N GLU A 280 2.77 9.18 0.73
CA GLU A 280 3.61 8.61 1.79
C GLU A 280 4.08 7.19 1.46
N PHE A 281 3.24 6.39 0.80
CA PHE A 281 3.64 5.10 0.26
C PHE A 281 4.74 5.25 -0.83
N GLN A 282 4.64 6.26 -1.70
CA GLN A 282 5.66 6.54 -2.72
C GLN A 282 7.02 6.90 -2.11
N LYS A 283 7.04 7.60 -0.98
CA LYS A 283 8.29 7.90 -0.26
C LYS A 283 9.06 6.63 0.08
N ILE A 284 8.37 5.59 0.55
CA ILE A 284 8.97 4.30 0.92
C ILE A 284 9.41 3.52 -0.33
N THR A 285 8.57 3.45 -1.37
CA THR A 285 8.90 2.68 -2.58
C THR A 285 10.03 3.31 -3.40
N LEU A 286 10.27 4.62 -3.27
CA LEU A 286 11.25 5.35 -4.08
C LEU A 286 12.59 5.58 -3.39
N ASN A 287 12.74 5.23 -2.10
CA ASN A 287 13.92 5.56 -1.29
C ASN A 287 15.14 4.64 -1.47
N GLY A 288 15.00 3.52 -2.17
CA GLY A 288 16.14 2.66 -2.54
C GLY A 288 16.60 1.66 -1.49
N PHE A 289 16.15 1.74 -0.22
CA PHE A 289 16.66 0.86 0.85
C PHE A 289 16.45 -0.63 0.55
N ARG A 290 15.40 -1.00 -0.17
CA ARG A 290 15.11 -2.40 -0.50
C ARG A 290 15.92 -2.93 -1.69
N GLU A 291 16.31 -2.07 -2.63
CA GLU A 291 16.78 -2.45 -3.97
C GLU A 291 17.91 -3.48 -3.95
N PHE A 292 18.85 -3.37 -3.02
CA PHE A 292 19.93 -4.35 -2.87
C PHE A 292 19.41 -5.72 -2.40
N SER A 293 18.70 -5.75 -1.28
CA SER A 293 18.16 -6.97 -0.65
C SER A 293 17.20 -7.71 -1.57
N GLU A 294 16.57 -6.96 -2.48
CA GLU A 294 15.52 -7.40 -3.36
C GLU A 294 16.01 -7.91 -4.73
N LYS A 295 17.32 -7.89 -4.98
CA LYS A 295 17.91 -8.55 -6.16
C LYS A 295 17.71 -10.09 -6.14
N GLU A 296 17.55 -10.68 -4.96
CA GLU A 296 17.42 -12.13 -4.76
C GLU A 296 15.96 -12.56 -4.57
N TYR A 297 15.32 -13.06 -5.64
CA TYR A 297 13.92 -13.50 -5.62
C TYR A 297 13.64 -14.69 -4.70
N LEU A 298 14.61 -15.59 -4.49
CA LEU A 298 14.41 -16.79 -3.67
C LEU A 298 14.04 -16.43 -2.22
N LYS A 299 14.75 -15.45 -1.62
CA LYS A 299 14.45 -14.97 -0.27
C LYS A 299 13.04 -14.41 -0.16
N ARG A 300 12.59 -13.68 -1.18
CA ARG A 300 11.22 -13.14 -1.25
C ARG A 300 10.20 -14.28 -1.27
N TYR A 301 10.43 -15.33 -2.05
CA TYR A 301 9.53 -16.50 -2.14
C TYR A 301 9.50 -17.38 -0.89
N GLU A 302 10.58 -17.41 -0.10
CA GLU A 302 10.53 -18.10 1.20
C GLU A 302 9.82 -17.25 2.26
N GLN A 303 9.98 -15.92 2.22
CA GLN A 303 9.32 -15.02 3.17
C GLN A 303 7.79 -15.00 3.04
N VAL A 304 7.27 -14.97 1.80
CA VAL A 304 5.82 -15.00 1.55
C VAL A 304 5.14 -16.23 2.11
N LYS A 305 5.85 -17.37 2.27
CA LYS A 305 5.36 -18.59 2.94
C LYS A 305 5.18 -18.40 4.45
N SER A 306 5.51 -17.23 5.00
CA SER A 306 5.46 -16.87 6.41
C SER A 306 6.30 -17.79 7.32
N ILE A 307 6.33 -17.47 8.61
CA ILE A 307 6.96 -18.34 9.63
C ILE A 307 6.26 -19.71 9.77
N TYR A 308 5.06 -19.87 9.19
CA TYR A 308 4.25 -21.08 9.30
C TYR A 308 4.44 -22.05 8.13
N LYS A 309 5.22 -21.67 7.10
CA LYS A 309 5.47 -22.44 5.87
C LYS A 309 4.17 -22.73 5.10
N ASP A 310 3.34 -21.70 4.97
CA ASP A 310 2.06 -21.72 4.29
C ASP A 310 2.20 -22.19 2.83
N ASN A 311 1.25 -22.99 2.36
CA ASN A 311 1.20 -23.48 0.98
C ASN A 311 0.58 -22.42 0.07
N ILE A 312 1.39 -21.56 -0.52
CA ILE A 312 0.92 -20.37 -1.25
C ILE A 312 1.19 -20.48 -2.75
N ALA A 313 0.19 -20.10 -3.55
CA ALA A 313 0.35 -19.70 -4.94
C ALA A 313 0.36 -18.17 -5.07
N LEU A 314 1.19 -17.63 -5.94
CA LEU A 314 1.39 -16.19 -6.11
C LEU A 314 1.05 -15.71 -7.50
N GLU A 315 0.40 -14.56 -7.56
CA GLU A 315 0.37 -13.70 -8.74
C GLU A 315 1.32 -12.50 -8.57
N GLY A 316 2.59 -12.74 -8.90
CA GLY A 316 3.67 -11.77 -8.77
C GLY A 316 3.62 -10.66 -9.82
N ARG A 317 3.57 -9.41 -9.38
CA ARG A 317 3.58 -8.22 -10.24
C ARG A 317 5.00 -7.72 -10.45
N PHE A 318 5.35 -7.46 -11.71
CA PHE A 318 6.62 -6.86 -12.07
C PHE A 318 6.43 -5.81 -13.17
N ALA A 319 7.22 -4.73 -13.13
CA ALA A 319 7.18 -3.69 -14.15
C ALA A 319 8.01 -4.09 -15.38
N PRO A 320 7.40 -4.29 -16.57
CA PRO A 320 8.13 -4.62 -17.78
C PRO A 320 9.05 -3.47 -18.20
N LYS A 321 10.18 -3.80 -18.86
CA LYS A 321 11.18 -2.82 -19.30
C LYS A 321 11.03 -2.50 -20.79
N VAL A 322 11.32 -1.26 -21.15
CA VAL A 322 11.38 -0.76 -22.55
C VAL A 322 12.61 -1.28 -23.32
N ASP A 323 13.59 -1.82 -22.61
CA ASP A 323 14.76 -2.45 -23.25
C ASP A 323 14.59 -3.96 -23.20
N ILE A 324 14.63 -4.62 -24.36
CA ILE A 324 14.42 -6.06 -24.49
C ILE A 324 15.45 -6.87 -23.69
N LYS A 325 16.74 -6.47 -23.71
CA LYS A 325 17.79 -7.20 -22.98
C LYS A 325 17.59 -7.10 -21.47
N LYS A 326 17.24 -5.90 -20.98
CA LYS A 326 16.88 -5.69 -19.57
C LYS A 326 15.61 -6.46 -19.21
N GLY A 327 14.62 -6.50 -20.10
CA GLY A 327 13.37 -7.26 -19.93
C GLY A 327 13.61 -8.76 -19.78
N ILE A 328 14.38 -9.37 -20.68
CA ILE A 328 14.78 -10.77 -20.62
C ILE A 328 15.51 -11.07 -19.31
N LYS A 329 16.54 -10.26 -18.97
CA LYS A 329 17.31 -10.45 -17.73
C LYS A 329 16.42 -10.44 -16.49
N LEU A 330 15.43 -9.54 -16.44
CA LEU A 330 14.48 -9.43 -15.33
C LEU A 330 13.58 -10.67 -15.24
N ILE A 331 12.94 -11.06 -16.34
CA ILE A 331 12.04 -12.23 -16.36
C ILE A 331 12.81 -13.51 -16.00
N ASP A 332 14.00 -13.69 -16.56
CA ASP A 332 14.85 -14.85 -16.26
C ASP A 332 15.32 -14.85 -14.80
N SER A 333 15.56 -13.68 -14.17
CA SER A 333 15.89 -13.64 -12.74
C SER A 333 14.73 -14.06 -11.84
N ILE A 334 13.50 -13.67 -12.21
CA ILE A 334 12.27 -14.05 -11.50
C ILE A 334 12.05 -15.55 -11.62
N LEU A 335 12.06 -16.07 -12.85
CA LEU A 335 11.70 -17.47 -13.12
C LEU A 335 12.75 -18.48 -12.67
N ARG A 336 14.03 -18.11 -12.59
CA ARG A 336 15.08 -19.01 -12.05
C ARG A 336 14.97 -19.26 -10.55
N ALA A 337 14.36 -18.35 -9.81
CA ALA A 337 14.26 -18.45 -8.35
C ALA A 337 12.98 -19.14 -7.87
N LYS A 338 12.02 -19.42 -8.77
CA LYS A 338 10.66 -19.89 -8.44
C LYS A 338 10.58 -21.32 -7.91
N ASP A 339 11.71 -22.01 -7.76
CA ASP A 339 11.70 -23.40 -7.32
C ASP A 339 10.98 -23.49 -5.97
N ASN A 340 10.01 -24.40 -5.87
CA ASN A 340 9.13 -24.58 -4.72
C ASN A 340 8.07 -23.49 -4.49
N ILE A 341 7.69 -22.70 -5.51
CA ILE A 341 6.50 -21.82 -5.44
C ILE A 341 5.64 -21.90 -6.72
N ASP A 342 4.31 -21.92 -6.55
CA ASP A 342 3.36 -21.84 -7.67
C ASP A 342 3.20 -20.37 -8.09
N LEU A 343 3.91 -19.98 -9.14
CA LEU A 343 4.02 -18.58 -9.57
C LEU A 343 3.30 -18.34 -10.90
N THR A 344 2.47 -17.32 -10.92
CA THR A 344 1.99 -16.64 -12.13
C THR A 344 2.47 -15.19 -12.11
N LEU A 345 2.78 -14.64 -13.27
CA LEU A 345 3.28 -13.28 -13.41
C LEU A 345 2.25 -12.36 -14.06
N THR A 346 2.16 -11.17 -13.50
CA THR A 346 1.32 -10.07 -13.99
C THR A 346 2.22 -8.89 -14.35
N CYS A 347 2.16 -8.46 -15.62
CA CYS A 347 2.92 -7.30 -16.09
C CYS A 347 2.26 -6.00 -15.62
N HIS A 348 2.99 -5.22 -14.85
CA HIS A 348 2.50 -4.06 -14.11
C HIS A 348 2.93 -2.75 -14.78
N PHE A 349 2.03 -2.14 -15.55
CA PHE A 349 2.29 -0.90 -16.28
C PHE A 349 2.11 0.33 -15.36
N ILE A 350 3.06 1.26 -15.41
CA ILE A 350 3.14 2.39 -14.47
C ILE A 350 2.37 3.60 -15.02
N LYS A 351 1.52 4.19 -14.19
CA LYS A 351 0.89 5.51 -14.39
C LYS A 351 1.92 6.60 -14.17
N GLU A 352 2.00 7.54 -15.11
CA GLU A 352 2.97 8.63 -15.11
C GLU A 352 2.26 9.95 -15.40
N GLU A 353 2.76 11.04 -14.83
CA GLU A 353 2.22 12.37 -15.06
C GLU A 353 2.29 12.73 -16.55
N ASP A 354 1.32 13.53 -17.00
CA ASP A 354 1.29 14.06 -18.35
C ASP A 354 2.38 15.12 -18.56
N THR A 355 3.53 14.68 -19.05
CA THR A 355 4.71 15.52 -19.34
C THR A 355 4.67 16.14 -20.74
N ARG A 356 3.50 16.17 -21.39
CA ARG A 356 3.37 16.76 -22.73
C ARG A 356 3.68 18.25 -22.73
N LYS A 357 4.09 18.74 -23.90
CA LYS A 357 4.22 20.17 -24.21
C LYS A 357 2.98 20.61 -24.97
N PRO A 358 2.01 21.32 -24.34
CA PRO A 358 0.76 21.68 -24.99
C PRO A 358 0.92 22.70 -26.13
N GLU A 359 2.01 23.46 -26.13
CA GLU A 359 2.37 24.42 -27.19
C GLU A 359 2.75 23.75 -28.53
N ASN A 360 3.00 22.44 -28.53
CA ASN A 360 3.38 21.71 -29.74
C ASN A 360 2.15 21.33 -30.59
N ASN A 361 2.22 21.62 -31.89
CA ASN A 361 1.14 21.33 -32.86
C ASN A 361 0.75 19.84 -32.98
N TYR A 362 1.67 18.93 -32.61
CA TYR A 362 1.45 17.47 -32.61
C TYR A 362 1.56 16.92 -31.19
N SER A 363 0.70 17.43 -30.31
CA SER A 363 0.63 17.04 -28.90
C SER A 363 -0.80 16.74 -28.52
N TYR A 364 -0.98 15.75 -27.65
CA TYR A 364 -2.28 15.38 -27.09
C TYR A 364 -2.11 14.81 -25.69
N ARG A 365 -3.22 14.74 -24.95
CA ARG A 365 -3.24 14.30 -23.54
C ARG A 365 -2.60 12.93 -23.36
N ASP A 366 -1.70 12.83 -22.39
CA ASP A 366 -0.92 11.64 -22.02
C ASP A 366 -0.09 11.06 -23.17
N MET A 367 0.24 11.85 -24.21
CA MET A 367 0.98 11.37 -25.38
C MET A 367 2.30 10.65 -25.02
N PRO A 368 3.17 11.19 -24.13
CA PRO A 368 4.40 10.51 -23.76
C PRO A 368 4.15 9.13 -23.14
N LEU A 369 3.19 9.03 -22.22
CA LEU A 369 2.81 7.77 -21.57
C LEU A 369 2.25 6.78 -22.59
N ARG A 370 1.30 7.20 -23.43
CA ARG A 370 0.68 6.34 -24.46
C ARG A 370 1.71 5.72 -25.41
N ILE A 371 2.67 6.51 -25.88
CA ILE A 371 3.76 6.03 -26.76
C ILE A 371 4.66 5.03 -26.00
N LYS A 372 5.00 5.33 -24.74
CA LYS A 372 5.81 4.45 -23.90
C LYS A 372 5.12 3.09 -23.69
N LEU A 373 3.83 3.10 -23.34
CA LEU A 373 3.03 1.88 -23.15
C LEU A 373 2.97 1.04 -24.42
N GLU A 374 2.75 1.67 -25.57
CA GLU A 374 2.73 0.99 -26.87
C GLU A 374 4.06 0.27 -27.17
N ASN A 375 5.19 0.94 -26.92
CA ASN A 375 6.52 0.36 -27.12
C ASN A 375 6.77 -0.83 -26.19
N ILE A 376 6.46 -0.69 -24.89
CA ILE A 376 6.58 -1.77 -23.92
C ILE A 376 5.71 -2.97 -24.32
N ALA A 377 4.46 -2.73 -24.71
CA ALA A 377 3.52 -3.78 -25.09
C ALA A 377 3.99 -4.57 -26.32
N LYS A 378 4.48 -3.87 -27.35
CA LYS A 378 5.02 -4.51 -28.57
C LYS A 378 6.22 -5.39 -28.24
N GLN A 379 7.15 -4.90 -27.43
CA GLN A 379 8.34 -5.64 -27.03
C GLN A 379 8.00 -6.84 -26.14
N LEU A 380 7.12 -6.66 -25.16
CA LEU A 380 6.66 -7.75 -24.29
C LEU A 380 5.98 -8.86 -25.10
N ASN A 381 5.08 -8.49 -26.01
CA ASN A 381 4.43 -9.44 -26.91
C ASN A 381 5.44 -10.17 -27.80
N PHE A 382 6.47 -9.46 -28.31
CA PHE A 382 7.56 -10.09 -29.04
C PHE A 382 8.31 -11.11 -28.18
N MET A 383 8.71 -10.74 -26.95
CA MET A 383 9.41 -11.62 -26.01
C MET A 383 8.58 -12.88 -25.68
N ILE A 384 7.27 -12.73 -25.44
CA ILE A 384 6.36 -13.86 -25.16
C ILE A 384 6.22 -14.78 -26.38
N LYS A 385 6.21 -14.23 -27.61
CA LYS A 385 6.09 -15.03 -28.85
C LYS A 385 7.35 -15.84 -29.14
N ILE A 386 8.54 -15.29 -28.89
CA ILE A 386 9.80 -15.98 -29.16
C ILE A 386 10.17 -16.98 -28.06
N ASN A 387 9.63 -16.83 -26.84
CA ASN A 387 9.93 -17.70 -25.71
C ASN A 387 8.65 -18.34 -25.12
N PRO A 388 8.33 -19.59 -25.50
CA PRO A 388 7.16 -20.30 -24.99
C PRO A 388 7.12 -20.46 -23.46
N GLU A 389 8.27 -20.47 -22.78
CA GLU A 389 8.32 -20.51 -21.31
C GLU A 389 7.70 -19.26 -20.70
N TYR A 390 7.98 -18.07 -21.26
CA TYR A 390 7.40 -16.82 -20.75
C TYR A 390 5.87 -16.84 -20.84
N LYS A 391 5.32 -17.42 -21.90
CA LYS A 391 3.86 -17.56 -22.06
C LYS A 391 3.21 -18.43 -20.98
N LYS A 392 3.94 -19.38 -20.38
CA LYS A 392 3.42 -20.24 -19.30
C LYS A 392 3.21 -19.46 -18.00
N TYR A 393 4.09 -18.50 -17.72
CA TYR A 393 4.11 -17.75 -16.47
C TYR A 393 3.49 -16.36 -16.57
N ILE A 394 3.75 -15.62 -17.65
CA ILE A 394 3.17 -14.29 -17.87
C ILE A 394 1.76 -14.44 -18.40
N LYS A 395 0.79 -14.25 -17.50
CA LYS A 395 -0.63 -14.39 -17.82
C LYS A 395 -1.42 -13.12 -17.58
N GLY A 396 -1.08 -12.34 -16.55
CA GLY A 396 -1.81 -11.13 -16.18
C GLY A 396 -1.21 -9.85 -16.76
N PHE A 397 -2.04 -8.83 -16.95
CA PHE A 397 -1.60 -7.47 -17.29
C PHE A 397 -2.38 -6.45 -16.45
N ASP A 398 -1.66 -5.51 -15.85
CA ASP A 398 -2.14 -4.56 -14.85
C ASP A 398 -1.70 -3.13 -15.15
N ALA A 399 -2.40 -2.13 -14.65
CA ALA A 399 -1.87 -0.77 -14.59
C ALA A 399 -2.11 -0.15 -13.20
N ALA A 400 -1.06 0.44 -12.63
CA ALA A 400 -1.08 1.03 -11.28
C ALA A 400 -0.01 2.12 -11.11
N SER A 401 0.42 2.37 -9.87
CA SER A 401 1.06 3.60 -9.39
C SER A 401 0.03 4.71 -9.15
N ASN A 402 0.51 5.94 -8.97
CA ASN A 402 -0.31 7.06 -8.53
C ASN A 402 -1.55 7.25 -9.42
N GLU A 403 -2.73 7.05 -8.85
CA GLU A 403 -4.00 7.11 -9.58
C GLU A 403 -4.34 8.52 -10.07
N LEU A 404 -3.73 9.55 -9.50
CA LEU A 404 -3.94 10.94 -9.88
C LEU A 404 -3.18 11.32 -11.15
N PHE A 405 -2.17 10.54 -11.55
CA PHE A 405 -1.30 10.87 -12.69
C PHE A 405 -1.92 10.56 -14.05
N ALA A 406 -2.53 9.38 -14.20
CA ALA A 406 -3.08 8.94 -15.47
C ALA A 406 -4.41 8.22 -15.30
N ARG A 407 -5.41 8.63 -16.10
CA ARG A 407 -6.77 8.07 -16.12
C ARG A 407 -6.85 6.80 -16.97
N PRO A 408 -7.90 5.97 -16.84
CA PRO A 408 -8.06 4.76 -17.64
C PRO A 408 -7.97 5.00 -19.15
N GLU A 409 -8.43 6.17 -19.64
CA GLU A 409 -8.33 6.54 -21.05
C GLU A 409 -6.89 6.49 -21.61
N ALA A 410 -5.86 6.75 -20.80
CA ALA A 410 -4.46 6.68 -21.21
C ALA A 410 -4.03 5.27 -21.63
N PHE A 411 -4.72 4.24 -21.14
CA PHE A 411 -4.36 2.84 -21.30
C PHE A 411 -5.22 2.10 -22.34
N THR A 412 -6.19 2.76 -22.99
CA THR A 412 -7.10 2.14 -23.96
C THR A 412 -6.36 1.45 -25.11
N GLY A 413 -5.35 2.12 -25.67
CA GLY A 413 -4.49 1.57 -26.72
C GLY A 413 -3.71 0.33 -26.27
N LEU A 414 -3.19 0.33 -25.04
CA LEU A 414 -2.47 -0.79 -24.45
C LEU A 414 -3.36 -2.03 -24.32
N PHE A 415 -4.49 -1.91 -23.63
CA PHE A 415 -5.38 -3.05 -23.37
C PHE A 415 -6.04 -3.56 -24.66
N SER A 416 -6.34 -2.66 -25.61
CA SER A 416 -6.80 -3.05 -26.95
C SER A 416 -5.74 -3.87 -27.70
N PHE A 417 -4.48 -3.41 -27.70
CA PHE A 417 -3.37 -4.15 -28.32
C PHE A 417 -3.16 -5.53 -27.70
N LEU A 418 -3.14 -5.62 -26.37
CA LEU A 418 -2.98 -6.91 -25.66
C LEU A 418 -4.11 -7.87 -26.00
N ARG A 419 -5.35 -7.39 -26.03
CA ARG A 419 -6.53 -8.18 -26.40
C ARG A 419 -6.48 -8.70 -27.82
N LYS A 420 -6.08 -7.86 -28.78
CA LYS A 420 -5.86 -8.26 -30.19
C LYS A 420 -4.77 -9.33 -30.34
N ASN A 421 -3.86 -9.45 -29.37
CA ASN A 421 -2.81 -10.47 -29.33
C ASN A 421 -3.16 -11.70 -28.47
N GLY A 422 -4.41 -11.86 -28.05
CA GLY A 422 -4.92 -13.06 -27.38
C GLY A 422 -4.82 -13.05 -25.85
N PHE A 423 -4.43 -11.93 -25.25
CA PHE A 423 -4.45 -11.78 -23.79
C PHE A 423 -5.83 -11.32 -23.31
N SER A 424 -6.26 -11.81 -22.15
CA SER A 424 -7.58 -11.50 -21.60
C SER A 424 -7.62 -11.35 -20.08
N ASN A 425 -6.57 -11.77 -19.38
CA ASN A 425 -6.45 -11.65 -17.94
C ASN A 425 -5.94 -10.24 -17.57
N PHE A 426 -6.88 -9.34 -17.36
CA PHE A 426 -6.61 -7.94 -17.06
C PHE A 426 -6.98 -7.58 -15.63
N THR A 427 -6.12 -6.78 -15.00
CA THR A 427 -6.42 -6.05 -13.78
C THR A 427 -6.06 -4.58 -13.96
N PHE A 428 -6.59 -3.71 -13.12
CA PHE A 428 -6.30 -2.28 -13.14
C PHE A 428 -6.58 -1.71 -11.75
N HIS A 429 -5.64 -0.94 -11.20
CA HIS A 429 -5.86 -0.23 -9.94
C HIS A 429 -6.71 1.00 -10.18
N GLY A 430 -7.84 1.08 -9.49
CA GLY A 430 -8.76 2.19 -9.66
C GLY A 430 -9.65 2.40 -8.45
N GLY A 431 -9.80 3.65 -8.05
CA GLY A 431 -10.63 4.04 -6.92
C GLY A 431 -10.00 3.73 -5.57
N GLU A 432 -8.69 3.48 -5.48
CA GLU A 432 -7.99 3.49 -4.20
C GLU A 432 -7.75 4.90 -3.69
N ASP A 433 -7.10 5.72 -4.53
CA ASP A 433 -6.69 7.08 -4.25
C ASP A 433 -7.42 8.06 -5.19
N PHE A 434 -8.03 9.08 -4.60
CA PHE A 434 -8.92 9.99 -5.30
C PHE A 434 -9.17 11.28 -4.50
N ILE A 435 -9.37 12.38 -5.23
CA ILE A 435 -9.61 13.71 -4.65
C ILE A 435 -11.05 13.82 -4.10
N GLU A 436 -12.04 13.51 -4.93
CA GLU A 436 -13.46 13.45 -4.55
C GLU A 436 -13.95 12.00 -4.59
N LEU A 437 -14.89 11.60 -3.72
CA LEU A 437 -15.45 10.25 -3.81
C LEU A 437 -16.05 9.95 -5.20
N ILE A 438 -16.65 10.93 -5.88
CA ILE A 438 -17.12 10.76 -7.26
C ILE A 438 -15.95 10.50 -8.23
N SER A 439 -14.79 11.12 -8.05
CA SER A 439 -13.59 10.85 -8.86
C SER A 439 -13.26 9.36 -8.84
N GLY A 440 -13.08 8.78 -7.65
CA GLY A 440 -12.76 7.35 -7.53
C GLY A 440 -13.85 6.44 -8.13
N LEU A 441 -15.13 6.79 -7.95
CA LEU A 441 -16.25 6.06 -8.57
C LEU A 441 -16.23 6.14 -10.10
N ARG A 442 -15.92 7.33 -10.64
CA ARG A 442 -15.80 7.54 -12.09
C ARG A 442 -14.64 6.75 -12.66
N TYR A 443 -13.48 6.73 -12.01
CA TYR A 443 -12.32 5.97 -12.49
C TYR A 443 -12.66 4.49 -12.61
N VAL A 444 -13.32 3.91 -11.60
CA VAL A 444 -13.75 2.50 -11.64
C VAL A 444 -14.74 2.24 -12.79
N TYR A 445 -15.66 3.17 -13.02
CA TYR A 445 -16.58 3.07 -14.15
C TYR A 445 -15.85 3.16 -15.51
N GLU A 446 -14.89 4.08 -15.64
CA GLU A 446 -14.09 4.27 -16.85
C GLU A 446 -13.19 3.06 -17.12
N ILE A 447 -12.65 2.38 -16.10
CA ILE A 447 -11.96 1.09 -16.29
C ILE A 447 -12.89 0.09 -16.98
N VAL A 448 -14.10 -0.07 -16.45
CA VAL A 448 -15.07 -1.05 -16.95
C VAL A 448 -15.47 -0.75 -18.39
N ASP A 449 -15.74 0.52 -18.68
CA ASP A 449 -16.28 0.94 -19.97
C ASP A 449 -15.19 1.18 -21.01
N PHE A 450 -14.15 1.96 -20.68
CA PHE A 450 -13.15 2.40 -21.65
C PHE A 450 -12.13 1.30 -21.97
N LEU A 451 -11.79 0.45 -21.00
CA LEU A 451 -10.85 -0.66 -21.20
C LEU A 451 -11.54 -1.98 -21.60
N ASP A 452 -12.87 -1.95 -21.77
CA ASP A 452 -13.70 -3.13 -22.06
C ASP A 452 -13.44 -4.29 -21.08
N PHE A 453 -13.39 -3.98 -19.78
CA PHE A 453 -13.23 -5.03 -18.76
C PHE A 453 -14.52 -5.87 -18.70
N LYS A 454 -14.31 -7.19 -18.62
CA LYS A 454 -15.35 -8.22 -18.70
C LYS A 454 -14.96 -9.45 -17.89
N ASN A 455 -15.61 -10.58 -18.14
CA ASN A 455 -15.48 -11.82 -17.37
C ASN A 455 -14.05 -12.10 -16.89
N SER A 456 -13.92 -12.31 -15.58
CA SER A 456 -12.67 -12.63 -14.89
C SER A 456 -11.60 -11.53 -14.86
N ASN A 457 -11.87 -10.34 -15.41
CA ASN A 457 -11.03 -9.17 -15.15
C ASN A 457 -11.22 -8.67 -13.73
N ARG A 458 -10.19 -8.01 -13.20
CA ARG A 458 -10.14 -7.61 -11.80
C ARG A 458 -9.90 -6.11 -11.67
N ILE A 459 -10.35 -5.52 -10.56
CA ILE A 459 -10.07 -4.13 -10.21
C ILE A 459 -9.35 -4.14 -8.86
N GLY A 460 -8.15 -3.56 -8.83
CA GLY A 460 -7.35 -3.44 -7.62
C GLY A 460 -7.97 -2.42 -6.66
N HIS A 461 -8.08 -2.79 -5.38
CA HIS A 461 -8.55 -1.98 -4.24
C HIS A 461 -10.01 -1.55 -4.33
N ALA A 462 -10.36 -0.66 -5.28
CA ALA A 462 -11.70 -0.09 -5.47
C ALA A 462 -12.34 0.51 -4.20
N THR A 463 -11.54 1.10 -3.31
CA THR A 463 -11.98 1.67 -2.03
C THR A 463 -13.18 2.62 -2.19
N ALA A 464 -13.20 3.45 -3.23
CA ALA A 464 -14.29 4.37 -3.56
C ALA A 464 -15.65 3.67 -3.65
N LEU A 465 -15.72 2.43 -4.17
CA LEU A 465 -16.96 1.66 -4.28
C LEU A 465 -17.52 1.22 -2.92
N GLY A 466 -16.63 1.02 -1.95
CA GLY A 466 -16.98 0.41 -0.67
C GLY A 466 -17.14 1.42 0.46
N ILE A 467 -16.28 2.44 0.52
CA ILE A 467 -16.17 3.37 1.65
C ILE A 467 -17.52 4.02 1.98
N GLU A 468 -17.82 4.16 3.27
CA GLU A 468 -19.04 4.84 3.71
C GLU A 468 -18.91 6.34 3.42
N PRO A 469 -19.81 6.96 2.62
CA PRO A 469 -19.65 8.36 2.22
C PRO A 469 -19.54 9.34 3.38
N LYS A 470 -20.25 9.08 4.48
CA LYS A 470 -20.16 9.90 5.69
C LYS A 470 -18.76 9.85 6.31
N LEU A 471 -18.16 8.65 6.37
CA LEU A 471 -16.80 8.46 6.88
C LEU A 471 -15.79 9.25 6.05
N TRP A 472 -15.85 9.13 4.72
CA TRP A 472 -14.97 9.87 3.83
C TRP A 472 -15.06 11.39 4.07
N LYS A 473 -16.28 11.95 4.11
CA LYS A 473 -16.49 13.39 4.38
C LYS A 473 -15.96 13.85 5.74
N GLU A 474 -16.12 13.02 6.77
CA GLU A 474 -15.58 13.31 8.11
C GLU A 474 -14.04 13.35 8.12
N ARG A 475 -13.37 12.70 7.15
CA ARG A 475 -11.90 12.66 7.05
C ARG A 475 -11.35 13.81 6.21
N VAL A 476 -11.97 14.11 5.06
CA VAL A 476 -11.48 15.15 4.15
C VAL A 476 -11.95 16.56 4.52
N GLY A 477 -13.02 16.67 5.32
CA GLY A 477 -13.60 17.94 5.73
C GLY A 477 -14.63 18.48 4.73
N LYS A 478 -15.17 19.67 5.02
CA LYS A 478 -16.30 20.24 4.27
C LYS A 478 -15.93 20.66 2.85
N ASN A 479 -14.74 21.22 2.67
CA ASN A 479 -14.28 21.74 1.39
C ASN A 479 -13.02 20.99 0.95
N ILE A 480 -12.97 20.62 -0.32
CA ILE A 480 -11.78 20.04 -0.96
C ILE A 480 -11.35 20.93 -2.14
N TYR A 481 -10.08 20.82 -2.52
CA TYR A 481 -9.52 21.50 -3.69
C TYR A 481 -9.34 20.49 -4.81
N ILE A 482 -9.89 20.80 -5.97
CA ILE A 482 -9.91 19.93 -7.14
C ILE A 482 -9.78 20.76 -8.41
N THR A 483 -9.25 20.20 -9.49
CA THR A 483 -9.21 20.92 -10.76
C THR A 483 -10.62 21.09 -11.32
N LYS A 484 -10.88 22.22 -12.00
CA LYS A 484 -12.18 22.52 -12.61
C LYS A 484 -12.60 21.38 -13.55
N GLY A 485 -11.65 20.84 -14.30
CA GLY A 485 -11.89 19.77 -15.23
C GLY A 485 -12.24 18.43 -14.59
N GLU A 486 -11.52 18.02 -13.55
CA GLU A 486 -11.83 16.80 -12.81
C GLU A 486 -13.23 16.88 -12.19
N TYR A 487 -13.57 18.02 -11.58
CA TYR A 487 -14.92 18.23 -11.04
C TYR A 487 -15.99 18.30 -12.13
N PHE A 488 -15.69 18.91 -13.28
CA PHE A 488 -16.60 18.97 -14.42
C PHE A 488 -16.94 17.57 -14.96
N ASP A 489 -15.93 16.72 -15.13
CA ASP A 489 -16.13 15.33 -15.54
C ASP A 489 -16.91 14.52 -14.48
N ASN A 490 -16.62 14.74 -13.19
CA ASN A 490 -17.37 14.12 -12.09
C ASN A 490 -18.85 14.49 -12.13
N LEU A 491 -19.19 15.75 -12.43
CA LEU A 491 -20.56 16.21 -12.57
C LEU A 491 -21.25 15.57 -13.79
N ILE A 492 -20.58 15.51 -14.95
CA ILE A 492 -21.08 14.84 -16.16
C ILE A 492 -21.38 13.37 -15.87
N PHE A 493 -20.42 12.66 -15.26
CA PHE A 493 -20.57 11.26 -14.87
C PHE A 493 -21.74 11.06 -13.89
N THR A 494 -21.82 11.91 -12.86
CA THR A 494 -22.90 11.86 -11.87
C THR A 494 -24.26 12.05 -12.55
N TYR A 495 -24.39 13.05 -13.42
CA TYR A 495 -25.62 13.27 -14.19
C TYR A 495 -25.96 12.06 -15.07
N TYR A 496 -24.98 11.52 -15.80
CA TYR A 496 -25.16 10.34 -16.65
C TYR A 496 -25.71 9.13 -15.88
N VAL A 497 -25.17 8.84 -14.69
CA VAL A 497 -25.67 7.74 -13.84
C VAL A 497 -27.06 8.04 -13.29
N LEU A 498 -27.28 9.27 -12.80
CA LEU A 498 -28.57 9.66 -12.24
C LEU A 498 -29.68 9.69 -13.29
N ASN A 499 -29.38 10.00 -14.54
CA ASN A 499 -30.37 10.03 -15.63
C ASN A 499 -30.94 8.62 -15.95
N LYS A 500 -30.31 7.55 -15.46
CA LYS A 500 -30.84 6.18 -15.54
C LYS A 500 -31.94 5.88 -14.52
N THR A 501 -32.31 6.87 -13.69
CA THR A 501 -33.33 6.72 -12.66
C THR A 501 -34.17 8.00 -12.49
N GLN A 502 -35.42 7.84 -12.08
CA GLN A 502 -36.31 8.96 -11.75
C GLN A 502 -36.20 9.41 -10.29
N LYS A 503 -35.37 8.76 -9.47
CA LYS A 503 -35.31 8.99 -8.01
C LYS A 503 -34.70 10.33 -7.58
N PHE A 504 -33.90 10.98 -8.43
CA PHE A 504 -33.05 12.11 -8.05
C PHE A 504 -33.22 13.36 -8.94
N LEU A 505 -34.41 13.60 -9.50
CA LEU A 505 -34.67 14.69 -10.46
C LEU A 505 -34.19 16.07 -9.97
N LYS A 506 -34.49 16.45 -8.72
CA LYS A 506 -34.05 17.74 -8.15
C LYS A 506 -32.53 17.86 -8.11
N THR A 507 -31.83 16.77 -7.81
CA THR A 507 -30.36 16.74 -7.81
C THR A 507 -29.81 16.80 -9.23
N GLN A 508 -30.44 16.12 -10.19
CA GLN A 508 -30.06 16.18 -11.61
C GLN A 508 -30.12 17.62 -12.13
N THR A 509 -31.18 18.38 -11.82
CA THR A 509 -31.28 19.80 -12.22
C THR A 509 -30.17 20.65 -11.62
N LYS A 510 -29.84 20.46 -10.33
CA LYS A 510 -28.73 21.17 -9.67
C LYS A 510 -27.39 20.87 -10.33
N ILE A 511 -27.12 19.60 -10.61
CA ILE A 511 -25.90 19.17 -11.29
C ILE A 511 -25.84 19.77 -12.70
N LEU A 512 -26.94 19.72 -13.46
CA LEU A 512 -26.98 20.28 -14.82
C LEU A 512 -26.64 21.77 -14.85
N ASN A 513 -27.16 22.56 -13.90
CA ASN A 513 -26.82 23.97 -13.78
C ASN A 513 -25.32 24.16 -13.50
N LYS A 514 -24.75 23.33 -12.63
CA LYS A 514 -23.32 23.37 -12.31
C LYS A 514 -22.45 22.94 -13.49
N ILE A 515 -22.88 21.94 -14.27
CA ILE A 515 -22.22 21.55 -15.53
C ILE A 515 -22.19 22.73 -16.49
N ARG A 516 -23.31 23.45 -16.69
CA ARG A 516 -23.34 24.63 -17.58
C ARG A 516 -22.35 25.70 -17.15
N GLU A 517 -22.26 25.98 -15.85
CA GLU A 517 -21.31 26.94 -15.28
C GLU A 517 -19.85 26.59 -15.65
N TYR A 518 -19.42 25.35 -15.39
CA TYR A 518 -18.06 24.91 -15.73
C TYR A 518 -17.84 24.76 -17.23
N CYS A 519 -18.86 24.38 -17.99
CA CYS A 519 -18.79 24.31 -19.46
C CYS A 519 -18.49 25.69 -20.06
N LEU A 520 -19.20 26.72 -19.61
CA LEU A 520 -18.93 28.11 -19.99
C LEU A 520 -17.54 28.55 -19.54
N SER A 521 -17.09 28.17 -18.35
CA SER A 521 -15.76 28.51 -17.86
C SER A 521 -14.61 27.81 -18.60
N ILE A 522 -14.81 26.60 -19.14
CA ILE A 522 -13.75 25.79 -19.74
C ILE A 522 -13.74 25.92 -21.27
N TYR A 523 -14.92 25.93 -21.90
CA TYR A 523 -15.08 25.90 -23.36
C TYR A 523 -15.63 27.20 -23.94
N GLU A 524 -15.95 28.20 -23.09
CA GLU A 524 -16.52 29.50 -23.48
C GLU A 524 -17.81 29.39 -24.30
N LYS A 525 -18.51 28.26 -24.15
CA LYS A 525 -19.73 27.93 -24.89
C LYS A 525 -20.68 27.11 -24.03
N ASP A 526 -21.98 27.38 -24.14
CA ASP A 526 -23.01 26.50 -23.59
C ASP A 526 -23.20 25.31 -24.54
N ILE A 527 -22.98 24.11 -24.03
CA ILE A 527 -22.99 22.87 -24.79
C ILE A 527 -24.01 21.94 -24.17
N ASN A 528 -24.82 21.29 -25.01
CA ASN A 528 -25.81 20.33 -24.54
C ASN A 528 -25.16 19.17 -23.78
N ILE A 529 -25.77 18.79 -22.65
CA ILE A 529 -25.34 17.65 -21.84
C ILE A 529 -25.23 16.33 -22.63
N SER A 530 -26.08 16.08 -23.63
CA SER A 530 -25.94 14.90 -24.48
C SER A 530 -24.63 14.89 -25.27
N THR A 531 -24.25 16.05 -25.82
CA THR A 531 -22.99 16.24 -26.56
C THR A 531 -21.79 16.10 -25.63
N LEU A 532 -21.86 16.65 -24.41
CA LEU A 532 -20.80 16.51 -23.40
C LEU A 532 -20.61 15.05 -22.96
N ILE A 533 -21.70 14.32 -22.74
CA ILE A 533 -21.65 12.89 -22.41
C ILE A 533 -21.04 12.09 -23.57
N GLU A 534 -21.42 12.36 -24.81
CA GLU A 534 -20.85 11.70 -25.98
C GLU A 534 -19.34 11.99 -26.09
N ALA A 535 -18.92 13.25 -25.96
CA ALA A 535 -17.52 13.65 -26.00
C ALA A 535 -16.68 13.00 -24.87
N TRP A 536 -17.23 12.89 -23.66
CA TRP A 536 -16.59 12.15 -22.56
C TRP A 536 -16.47 10.66 -22.89
N LYS A 537 -17.52 10.03 -23.42
CA LYS A 537 -17.50 8.61 -23.82
C LYS A 537 -16.53 8.31 -24.95
N MET A 538 -16.29 9.26 -25.87
CA MET A 538 -15.31 9.13 -26.94
C MET A 538 -13.87 8.98 -26.44
N ARG A 539 -13.58 9.30 -25.18
CA ARG A 539 -12.24 9.14 -24.58
C ARG A 539 -11.77 7.70 -24.42
N LYS A 540 -12.67 6.72 -24.62
CA LYS A 540 -12.29 5.31 -24.81
C LYS A 540 -11.50 5.07 -26.11
N GLU A 541 -11.66 5.93 -27.11
CA GLU A 541 -11.03 5.79 -28.42
C GLU A 541 -9.57 6.26 -28.41
N ASN A 542 -8.77 5.78 -29.37
CA ASN A 542 -7.41 6.27 -29.54
C ASN A 542 -7.42 7.68 -30.16
N PRO A 543 -6.88 8.71 -29.46
CA PRO A 543 -6.89 10.08 -29.96
C PRO A 543 -6.18 10.23 -31.32
N ARG A 544 -5.12 9.47 -31.59
CA ARG A 544 -4.36 9.54 -32.86
C ARG A 544 -5.22 9.17 -34.07
N ILE A 545 -6.14 8.21 -33.91
CA ILE A 545 -7.05 7.76 -34.97
C ILE A 545 -8.11 8.84 -35.24
N LEU A 546 -8.68 9.42 -34.18
CA LEU A 546 -9.72 10.45 -34.30
C LEU A 546 -9.16 11.80 -34.77
N LEU A 547 -7.91 12.12 -34.44
CA LEU A 547 -7.17 13.29 -34.93
C LEU A 547 -6.66 13.13 -36.38
N ASN A 548 -6.89 11.98 -37.03
CA ASN A 548 -6.36 11.63 -38.35
C ASN A 548 -4.82 11.62 -38.43
N TRP A 549 -4.13 11.40 -37.32
CA TRP A 549 -2.67 11.28 -37.27
C TRP A 549 -2.19 9.85 -37.51
N GLU A 550 -3.11 8.88 -37.45
CA GLU A 550 -2.85 7.48 -37.73
C GLU A 550 -3.99 6.85 -38.52
N TYR A 551 -3.65 6.05 -39.53
CA TYR A 551 -4.61 5.32 -40.33
C TYR A 551 -5.17 4.13 -39.56
N SER A 552 -6.48 3.93 -39.59
CA SER A 552 -7.13 2.74 -39.06
C SER A 552 -8.06 2.14 -40.10
N CYS A 553 -8.01 0.82 -40.24
CA CYS A 553 -8.90 0.03 -41.09
C CYS A 553 -10.28 -0.17 -40.44
N GLU A 554 -10.43 0.18 -39.15
CA GLU A 554 -11.68 0.03 -38.41
C GLU A 554 -12.67 1.13 -38.82
N LYS A 555 -13.96 0.77 -38.95
CA LYS A 555 -15.02 1.75 -39.25
C LYS A 555 -15.08 2.77 -38.12
N LYS A 556 -14.87 4.06 -38.45
CA LYS A 556 -15.11 5.15 -37.51
C LYS A 556 -16.58 5.16 -37.12
N GLU A 557 -16.86 5.16 -35.81
CA GLU A 557 -18.22 5.41 -35.32
C GLU A 557 -18.67 6.80 -35.78
N ASN A 558 -19.94 6.93 -36.17
CA ASN A 558 -20.49 8.19 -36.63
C ASN A 558 -20.84 9.06 -35.42
N HIS A 559 -19.87 9.83 -34.94
CA HIS A 559 -20.04 10.74 -33.81
C HIS A 559 -20.67 12.06 -34.22
N GLN A 560 -21.40 12.70 -33.30
CA GLN A 560 -21.85 14.08 -33.47
C GLN A 560 -20.66 15.00 -33.69
N LYS A 561 -20.75 15.86 -34.72
CA LYS A 561 -19.67 16.80 -35.07
C LYS A 561 -19.23 17.66 -33.88
N GLU A 562 -20.18 18.17 -33.11
CA GLU A 562 -19.89 18.99 -31.92
C GLU A 562 -19.22 18.19 -30.80
N ALA A 563 -19.57 16.92 -30.61
CA ALA A 563 -18.91 16.04 -29.63
C ALA A 563 -17.44 15.78 -30.03
N MET A 564 -17.18 15.58 -31.32
CA MET A 564 -15.83 15.46 -31.87
C MET A 564 -15.01 16.74 -31.65
N GLU A 565 -15.60 17.92 -31.86
CA GLU A 565 -14.92 19.20 -31.61
C GLU A 565 -14.50 19.34 -30.14
N ILE A 566 -15.35 18.94 -29.19
CA ILE A 566 -15.03 18.97 -27.75
C ILE A 566 -13.95 17.96 -27.40
N PHE A 567 -14.05 16.73 -27.94
CA PHE A 567 -13.04 15.70 -27.75
C PHE A 567 -11.65 16.17 -28.21
N ILE A 568 -11.57 16.80 -29.38
CA ILE A 568 -10.33 17.35 -29.93
C ILE A 568 -9.81 18.45 -29.00
N LYS A 569 -10.66 19.42 -28.61
CA LYS A 569 -10.27 20.50 -27.69
C LYS A 569 -9.74 19.98 -26.36
N TYR A 570 -10.38 18.98 -25.76
CA TYR A 570 -9.94 18.35 -24.51
C TYR A 570 -8.52 17.74 -24.62
N HIS A 571 -8.20 17.19 -25.79
CA HIS A 571 -6.90 16.58 -26.06
C HIS A 571 -5.83 17.58 -26.47
N THR A 572 -6.13 18.62 -27.25
CA THR A 572 -5.09 19.40 -27.95
C THR A 572 -5.14 20.90 -27.71
N ASN A 573 -6.21 21.46 -27.15
CA ASN A 573 -6.35 22.91 -27.03
C ASN A 573 -5.70 23.43 -25.72
N GLU A 574 -4.72 24.32 -25.84
CA GLU A 574 -3.96 24.87 -24.73
C GLU A 574 -4.82 25.68 -23.73
N LEU A 575 -5.73 26.53 -24.24
CA LEU A 575 -6.59 27.36 -23.38
C LEU A 575 -7.57 26.51 -22.58
N VAL A 576 -8.18 25.50 -23.22
CA VAL A 576 -9.03 24.52 -22.55
C VAL A 576 -8.23 23.77 -21.51
N LEU A 577 -7.01 23.31 -21.82
CA LEU A 577 -6.15 22.62 -20.85
C LEU A 577 -5.84 23.49 -19.63
N LYS A 578 -5.47 24.74 -19.85
CA LYS A 578 -5.18 25.69 -18.76
C LYS A 578 -6.41 25.88 -17.87
N ALA A 579 -7.57 26.18 -18.46
CA ALA A 579 -8.82 26.32 -17.72
C ALA A 579 -9.24 25.03 -17.00
N TYR A 580 -8.98 23.88 -17.62
CA TYR A 580 -9.28 22.56 -17.06
C TYR A 580 -8.43 22.25 -15.81
N ASN A 581 -7.18 22.70 -15.79
CA ASN A 581 -6.22 22.48 -14.71
C ASN A 581 -6.27 23.54 -13.59
N ASP A 582 -7.01 24.63 -13.76
CA ASP A 582 -7.27 25.58 -12.67
C ASP A 582 -7.94 24.90 -11.48
N TYR A 583 -7.58 25.28 -10.26
CA TYR A 583 -8.19 24.74 -9.04
C TYR A 583 -9.47 25.49 -8.65
N VAL A 584 -10.39 24.75 -8.06
CA VAL A 584 -11.62 25.26 -7.44
C VAL A 584 -11.85 24.58 -6.09
N SER A 585 -12.44 25.30 -5.15
CA SER A 585 -12.91 24.73 -3.90
C SER A 585 -14.34 24.23 -4.05
N VAL A 586 -14.60 22.98 -3.67
CA VAL A 586 -15.92 22.36 -3.78
C VAL A 586 -16.40 21.87 -2.42
N ASP A 587 -17.69 22.08 -2.16
CA ASP A 587 -18.37 21.59 -0.96
C ASP A 587 -18.68 20.10 -1.13
N THR A 588 -18.12 19.27 -0.26
CA THR A 588 -18.32 17.81 -0.27
C THR A 588 -19.79 17.42 -0.06
N ASP A 589 -20.63 18.31 0.49
CA ASP A 589 -22.07 18.09 0.65
C ASP A 589 -22.92 18.46 -0.57
N PHE A 590 -22.32 19.01 -1.63
CA PHE A 590 -23.02 19.25 -2.90
C PHE A 590 -23.65 17.96 -3.43
N ILE A 591 -22.91 16.85 -3.38
CA ILE A 591 -23.44 15.51 -3.64
C ILE A 591 -23.76 14.81 -2.29
N SER A 592 -25.05 14.52 -2.10
CA SER A 592 -25.51 13.87 -0.87
C SER A 592 -25.02 12.43 -0.70
N ASN A 593 -24.91 11.96 0.54
CA ASN A 593 -24.54 10.57 0.86
C ASN A 593 -25.47 9.53 0.21
N LYS A 594 -26.76 9.87 0.02
CA LYS A 594 -27.74 9.00 -0.66
C LYS A 594 -27.41 8.80 -2.14
N VAL A 595 -26.95 9.86 -2.81
CA VAL A 595 -26.53 9.81 -4.21
C VAL A 595 -25.22 9.04 -4.36
N LEU A 596 -24.24 9.30 -3.48
CA LEU A 596 -22.97 8.55 -3.47
C LEU A 596 -23.19 7.04 -3.31
N LYS A 597 -24.05 6.64 -2.36
CA LYS A 597 -24.42 5.21 -2.18
C LYS A 597 -25.15 4.63 -3.38
N PHE A 598 -26.00 5.42 -4.03
CA PHE A 598 -26.68 4.96 -5.24
C PHE A 598 -25.69 4.68 -6.37
N ILE A 599 -24.71 5.57 -6.59
CA ILE A 599 -23.68 5.39 -7.62
C ILE A 599 -22.78 4.20 -7.30
N GLN A 600 -22.35 4.06 -6.03
CA GLN A 600 -21.60 2.88 -5.58
C GLN A 600 -22.34 1.57 -5.92
N ASN A 601 -23.62 1.48 -5.56
CA ASN A 601 -24.43 0.29 -5.82
C ASN A 601 -24.62 0.07 -7.34
N PHE A 602 -24.86 1.13 -8.10
CA PHE A 602 -24.96 1.07 -9.57
C PHE A 602 -23.70 0.47 -10.20
N ILE A 603 -22.51 0.88 -9.76
CA ILE A 603 -21.26 0.34 -10.30
C ILE A 603 -21.03 -1.10 -9.83
N ILE A 604 -21.32 -1.45 -8.57
CA ILE A 604 -21.22 -2.85 -8.10
C ILE A 604 -22.14 -3.76 -8.93
N ASP A 605 -23.36 -3.34 -9.22
CA ASP A 605 -24.27 -4.10 -10.09
C ASP A 605 -23.72 -4.24 -11.52
N LEU A 606 -23.04 -3.22 -12.04
CA LEU A 606 -22.35 -3.29 -13.32
C LEU A 606 -21.19 -4.30 -13.30
N LEU A 607 -20.36 -4.30 -12.25
CA LEU A 607 -19.27 -5.27 -12.08
C LEU A 607 -19.81 -6.70 -12.05
N ASN A 608 -20.86 -6.93 -11.27
CA ASN A 608 -21.51 -8.23 -11.16
C ASN A 608 -22.09 -8.71 -12.49
N LYS A 609 -22.76 -7.83 -13.25
CA LYS A 609 -23.29 -8.17 -14.58
C LYS A 609 -22.20 -8.54 -15.59
N ARG A 610 -20.99 -8.03 -15.40
CA ARG A 610 -19.82 -8.31 -16.27
C ARG A 610 -18.88 -9.37 -15.70
N ASN A 611 -19.23 -10.00 -14.57
CA ASN A 611 -18.39 -10.93 -13.81
C ASN A 611 -16.97 -10.38 -13.58
N ILE A 612 -16.88 -9.12 -13.16
CA ILE A 612 -15.64 -8.45 -12.76
C ILE A 612 -15.44 -8.61 -11.26
N ILE A 613 -14.21 -8.88 -10.86
CA ILE A 613 -13.81 -9.18 -9.47
C ILE A 613 -13.09 -7.97 -8.88
N ILE A 614 -13.22 -7.77 -7.58
CA ILE A 614 -12.42 -6.78 -6.85
C ILE A 614 -11.35 -7.51 -6.02
N GLU A 615 -10.11 -7.03 -6.11
CA GLU A 615 -9.02 -7.41 -5.22
C GLU A 615 -9.03 -6.46 -4.02
N SER A 616 -9.13 -6.99 -2.79
CA SER A 616 -9.14 -6.18 -1.56
C SER A 616 -7.92 -6.51 -0.70
N MET A 617 -7.22 -5.48 -0.25
CA MET A 617 -5.98 -5.61 0.54
C MET A 617 -6.12 -4.78 1.81
N ILE A 618 -6.38 -5.44 2.93
CA ILE A 618 -6.93 -4.83 4.13
C ILE A 618 -5.89 -3.92 4.81
N SER A 619 -4.66 -4.39 4.98
CA SER A 619 -3.60 -3.58 5.58
C SER A 619 -3.18 -2.41 4.70
N SER A 620 -3.03 -2.63 3.38
CA SER A 620 -2.76 -1.58 2.39
C SER A 620 -3.84 -0.49 2.42
N ASN A 621 -5.11 -0.87 2.26
CA ASN A 621 -6.21 0.08 2.26
C ASN A 621 -6.34 0.84 3.59
N LYS A 622 -6.03 0.23 4.73
CA LYS A 622 -6.03 0.93 6.02
C LYS A 622 -4.98 2.04 6.08
N LEU A 623 -3.81 1.84 5.49
CA LEU A 623 -2.69 2.78 5.57
C LEU A 623 -2.73 3.84 4.46
N ILE A 624 -3.13 3.46 3.25
CA ILE A 624 -3.22 4.38 2.11
C ILE A 624 -4.52 5.19 2.14
N SER A 625 -5.65 4.57 2.52
CA SER A 625 -6.96 5.21 2.42
C SER A 625 -7.41 5.89 3.73
N PHE A 626 -8.69 6.23 3.82
CA PHE A 626 -9.26 7.12 4.84
C PHE A 626 -9.61 6.44 6.18
N TYR A 627 -9.03 5.27 6.50
CA TYR A 627 -9.42 4.46 7.66
C TYR A 627 -8.51 4.69 8.86
N ASN A 628 -9.11 4.88 10.04
CA ASN A 628 -8.35 4.97 11.31
C ASN A 628 -8.18 3.60 11.98
N SER A 629 -9.08 2.65 11.69
CA SER A 629 -9.05 1.29 12.24
C SER A 629 -9.56 0.28 11.23
N TYR A 630 -9.20 -0.99 11.41
CA TYR A 630 -9.69 -2.07 10.55
C TYR A 630 -11.23 -2.21 10.59
N GLN A 631 -11.88 -1.79 11.67
CA GLN A 631 -13.34 -1.86 11.83
C GLN A 631 -14.14 -0.88 10.95
N GLU A 632 -13.46 0.11 10.38
CA GLU A 632 -14.02 1.07 9.43
C GLU A 632 -13.94 0.56 7.99
N HIS A 633 -13.18 -0.52 7.75
CA HIS A 633 -12.85 -1.01 6.42
C HIS A 633 -14.09 -1.45 5.63
N HIS A 634 -14.09 -1.09 4.36
CA HIS A 634 -15.23 -1.25 3.47
C HIS A 634 -15.53 -2.71 3.07
N ILE A 635 -14.59 -3.65 3.22
CA ILE A 635 -14.81 -5.08 2.98
C ILE A 635 -16.01 -5.63 3.75
N LEU A 636 -16.30 -5.09 4.94
CA LEU A 636 -17.48 -5.46 5.74
C LEU A 636 -18.80 -5.17 5.01
N ARG A 637 -18.85 -4.09 4.23
CA ARG A 637 -20.00 -3.77 3.37
C ARG A 637 -20.12 -4.77 2.24
N TRP A 638 -19.02 -5.07 1.56
CA TRP A 638 -19.02 -5.99 0.43
C TRP A 638 -19.35 -7.43 0.84
N LEU A 639 -18.99 -7.84 2.07
CA LEU A 639 -19.39 -9.11 2.67
C LEU A 639 -20.81 -9.11 3.24
N GLY A 640 -21.54 -7.99 3.17
CA GLY A 640 -22.93 -7.87 3.62
C GLY A 640 -23.10 -7.95 5.13
N VAL A 641 -22.14 -7.47 5.91
CA VAL A 641 -22.16 -7.56 7.38
C VAL A 641 -23.11 -6.52 7.99
N GLY A 642 -23.88 -6.92 9.00
CA GLY A 642 -24.76 -6.03 9.76
C GLY A 642 -25.79 -5.30 8.88
N LYS A 643 -25.74 -3.96 8.86
CA LYS A 643 -26.68 -3.11 8.10
C LYS A 643 -26.56 -3.25 6.58
N TYR A 644 -25.53 -3.93 6.08
CA TYR A 644 -25.26 -4.07 4.64
C TYR A 644 -25.80 -5.36 4.01
N LYS A 645 -26.57 -6.17 4.74
CA LYS A 645 -27.12 -7.47 4.26
C LYS A 645 -27.81 -7.37 2.89
N THR A 646 -28.57 -6.30 2.66
CA THR A 646 -29.33 -6.06 1.42
C THR A 646 -28.57 -5.24 0.36
N SER A 647 -27.35 -4.80 0.65
CA SER A 647 -26.53 -4.10 -0.32
C SER A 647 -26.05 -5.08 -1.40
N PRO A 648 -25.88 -4.62 -2.66
CA PRO A 648 -25.25 -5.43 -3.68
C PRO A 648 -23.82 -5.76 -3.25
N LYS A 649 -23.40 -7.00 -3.51
CA LYS A 649 -22.11 -7.54 -3.09
C LYS A 649 -21.29 -7.83 -4.34
N PRO A 650 -20.08 -7.26 -4.48
CA PRO A 650 -19.18 -7.65 -5.56
C PRO A 650 -18.61 -9.05 -5.32
N THR A 651 -18.06 -9.66 -6.36
CA THR A 651 -17.17 -10.82 -6.19
C THR A 651 -15.81 -10.32 -5.73
N LEU A 652 -15.24 -10.96 -4.70
CA LEU A 652 -14.02 -10.50 -4.02
C LEU A 652 -12.95 -11.59 -3.99
N VAL A 653 -11.70 -11.15 -4.07
CA VAL A 653 -10.50 -11.91 -3.67
C VAL A 653 -9.68 -11.07 -2.68
N LEU A 654 -8.95 -11.73 -1.79
CA LEU A 654 -8.08 -11.10 -0.80
C LEU A 654 -6.61 -11.21 -1.25
N ALA A 655 -5.79 -10.21 -0.97
CA ALA A 655 -4.39 -10.20 -1.34
C ALA A 655 -3.52 -9.35 -0.40
N SER A 656 -2.20 -9.45 -0.49
CA SER A 656 -1.28 -8.80 0.46
C SER A 656 -0.57 -7.53 -0.03
N ASP A 657 -0.61 -7.25 -1.33
CA ASP A 657 -0.05 -6.03 -1.95
C ASP A 657 1.48 -5.92 -1.82
N ASP A 658 2.00 -4.98 -1.03
CA ASP A 658 3.42 -4.82 -0.66
C ASP A 658 3.68 -5.27 0.80
N PRO A 659 3.79 -6.59 1.06
CA PRO A 659 3.79 -7.12 2.43
C PRO A 659 4.94 -6.60 3.31
N GLY A 660 6.09 -6.27 2.71
CA GLY A 660 7.23 -5.72 3.44
C GLY A 660 7.00 -4.27 3.89
N ILE A 661 6.21 -3.49 3.15
CA ILE A 661 5.87 -2.09 3.47
C ILE A 661 4.75 -2.03 4.51
N PHE A 662 3.71 -2.87 4.35
CA PHE A 662 2.56 -2.88 5.25
C PHE A 662 2.74 -3.81 6.46
N VAL A 663 3.90 -4.46 6.57
CA VAL A 663 4.28 -5.37 7.66
C VAL A 663 3.23 -6.48 7.85
N THR A 664 2.92 -7.16 6.75
CA THR A 664 1.84 -8.15 6.65
C THR A 664 2.25 -9.32 5.76
N ASN A 665 1.35 -10.27 5.59
CA ASN A 665 1.39 -11.35 4.60
C ASN A 665 -0.06 -11.85 4.38
N ILE A 666 -0.29 -12.70 3.39
CA ILE A 666 -1.66 -13.16 3.07
C ILE A 666 -2.38 -13.79 4.25
N ARG A 667 -1.67 -14.54 5.11
CA ARG A 667 -2.20 -15.10 6.36
C ARG A 667 -2.68 -14.00 7.30
N ASN A 668 -1.90 -12.95 7.48
CA ASN A 668 -2.26 -11.81 8.32
C ASN A 668 -3.44 -11.01 7.75
N GLU A 669 -3.60 -10.92 6.43
CA GLU A 669 -4.82 -10.37 5.81
C GLU A 669 -6.07 -11.17 6.21
N TYR A 670 -6.01 -12.50 6.15
CA TYR A 670 -7.11 -13.35 6.63
C TYR A 670 -7.35 -13.22 8.14
N SER A 671 -6.29 -13.08 8.94
CA SER A 671 -6.38 -12.85 10.37
C SER A 671 -7.06 -11.52 10.71
N HIS A 672 -6.72 -10.43 10.00
CA HIS A 672 -7.43 -9.15 10.13
C HIS A 672 -8.91 -9.30 9.82
N LEU A 673 -9.24 -9.96 8.71
CA LEU A 673 -10.63 -10.16 8.32
C LEU A 673 -11.41 -11.00 9.34
N TYR A 674 -10.83 -12.09 9.84
CA TYR A 674 -11.44 -12.91 10.89
C TYR A 674 -11.77 -12.07 12.13
N LEU A 675 -10.82 -11.27 12.63
CA LEU A 675 -11.04 -10.40 13.80
C LEU A 675 -12.07 -9.31 13.53
N MET A 676 -12.08 -8.75 12.31
CA MET A 676 -13.10 -7.78 11.89
C MET A 676 -14.51 -8.38 11.95
N LEU A 677 -14.70 -9.59 11.41
CA LEU A 677 -15.98 -10.25 11.42
C LEU A 677 -16.41 -10.68 12.83
N LYS A 678 -15.46 -11.18 13.64
CA LYS A 678 -15.66 -11.51 15.05
C LYS A 678 -16.10 -10.30 15.88
N ASN A 679 -15.47 -9.14 15.69
CA ASN A 679 -15.85 -7.89 16.37
C ASN A 679 -17.22 -7.36 15.95
N LYS A 680 -17.72 -7.73 14.76
CA LYS A 680 -19.11 -7.49 14.35
C LYS A 680 -20.10 -8.53 14.91
N LYS A 681 -19.65 -9.39 15.84
CA LYS A 681 -20.44 -10.39 16.56
C LYS A 681 -21.09 -11.43 15.63
N LEU A 682 -20.42 -11.79 14.54
CA LEU A 682 -20.83 -12.92 13.71
C LEU A 682 -20.53 -14.23 14.45
N SER A 683 -21.35 -15.25 14.20
CA SER A 683 -21.03 -16.61 14.63
C SER A 683 -19.82 -17.17 13.88
N GLU A 684 -19.08 -18.11 14.49
CA GLU A 684 -17.93 -18.76 13.84
C GLU A 684 -18.30 -19.34 12.46
N ASP A 685 -19.47 -19.96 12.33
CA ASP A 685 -19.91 -20.53 11.04
C ASP A 685 -20.14 -19.45 9.98
N GLU A 686 -20.73 -18.31 10.34
CA GLU A 686 -20.88 -17.18 9.41
C GLU A 686 -19.54 -16.58 9.00
N ILE A 687 -18.56 -16.54 9.92
CA ILE A 687 -17.20 -16.05 9.65
C ILE A 687 -16.53 -16.98 8.65
N PHE A 688 -16.45 -18.27 8.94
CA PHE A 688 -15.75 -19.24 8.10
C PHE A 688 -16.41 -19.44 6.74
N THR A 689 -17.74 -19.38 6.65
CA THR A 689 -18.44 -19.35 5.36
C THR A 689 -17.93 -18.23 4.46
N LYS A 690 -17.63 -17.05 5.03
CA LYS A 690 -17.09 -15.91 4.27
C LYS A 690 -15.62 -16.08 3.92
N LEU A 691 -14.80 -16.58 4.85
CA LEU A 691 -13.37 -16.79 4.61
C LEU A 691 -13.14 -17.90 3.56
N GLU A 692 -13.84 -19.03 3.68
CA GLU A 692 -13.80 -20.13 2.70
C GLU A 692 -14.28 -19.67 1.31
N MET A 693 -15.31 -18.82 1.26
CA MET A 693 -15.74 -18.20 0.01
C MET A 693 -14.61 -17.38 -0.64
N LEU A 694 -13.85 -16.60 0.13
CA LEU A 694 -12.73 -15.80 -0.40
C LEU A 694 -11.56 -16.67 -0.88
N VAL A 695 -11.20 -17.70 -0.11
CA VAL A 695 -10.17 -18.68 -0.53
C VAL A 695 -10.59 -19.36 -1.83
N ARG A 696 -11.84 -19.81 -1.92
CA ARG A 696 -12.38 -20.42 -3.13
C ARG A 696 -12.42 -19.44 -4.31
N ASN A 697 -12.84 -18.20 -4.09
CA ASN A 697 -12.82 -17.18 -5.14
C ASN A 697 -11.40 -16.94 -5.65
N ALA A 698 -10.41 -16.85 -4.76
CA ALA A 698 -9.01 -16.67 -5.14
C ALA A 698 -8.51 -17.85 -6.00
N GLN A 699 -8.92 -19.09 -5.69
CA GLN A 699 -8.62 -20.25 -6.53
C GLN A 699 -9.31 -20.22 -7.91
N ILE A 700 -10.58 -19.77 -7.96
CA ILE A 700 -11.37 -19.71 -9.21
C ILE A 700 -10.87 -18.61 -10.14
N TYR A 701 -10.55 -17.44 -9.59
CA TYR A 701 -10.26 -16.22 -10.35
C TYR A 701 -8.77 -15.89 -10.46
N ARG A 702 -7.90 -16.82 -10.05
CA ARG A 702 -6.47 -16.70 -10.33
C ARG A 702 -6.18 -16.84 -11.83
N PHE A 703 -5.15 -16.17 -12.31
CA PHE A 703 -4.79 -16.11 -13.73
C PHE A 703 -4.10 -17.36 -14.30
#